data_AF-A0AB38F7I1-F1
#
_entry.id   AF-A0AB38F7I1-F1
#
_cell.length_a   1.000
_cell.length_b   1.000
_cell.length_c   1.000
_cell.angle_alpha   90.00
_cell.angle_beta   90.00
_cell.angle_gamma   90.00
#
_symmetry.space_group_name_H-M   'P 1'
#
loop_
_entity.id
_entity.type
_entity.pdbx_description
1 polymer ?
#
loop_
_entity_poly.entity_id
_entity_poly.type
_entity_poly.pdbx_seq_one_letter_code
_entity_poly.pdbx_strand_id
1 'polypeptide(L)'
;MLHGLWTPGSGLMLWVEDRNPAAEEPTDAVGRVLARKFRHHVKVPMPTPSGPEMLEWAAVALAPPDATEFLLSVSARDPRIAGDLRYLAHVARGVERWARAGRVVPEAHRAEGGWWPRWRLLGGERQRAWLTELAVAMPPVQRHGTTPRAVLDDMVTELTDPVARRVLERRHPDDSGIDADHPLIAALVRGDQFAEGTAQLSGSLDGWRDSLKVDEPELVLRLLEPEDVDVEGDWDPDTVLWRLEVCLRPEGEAPVPIPLHRTEASRLQIGVRKLTEAVSAYPRLQDVPSDPDSLDLMLPTAVVIDLVGHGAVALKEKGISLLLPRAWSVASPSMRLRVSSPSTPASAENRAVGKDQLVQYNWELALGDTVLTAAEMNRLVNSKSDLVRLRGEWVRADQEVLSRAARYVAERHASGDRAIVDLLKDLIADDLSDLPVEEVTATGWAAALLDGDTKPQDVPTPDGLDATLRPYQKRGLDWLVFMSRLGLGAVLADDMGLGKTLQLLALLAHENAPTPTLLVCPMSVVGNWQREAARFVPSLRVLVHHGPQRLSGDDFTAAVTQSDLVITTYALLARDVAELKEQDWRRVVLDEAQHIKNAKTSQARAARSIPAAHRVALTGTPVENRLDELRSILDFANSGILGSEAMFRKRFVVPIEREQDETAVARLRAVTSPFVLRRVKTDPAVIADLPDKFEMTVRANLTAEQAALYRAVVDDMMAQIKDKKGMKRKGAVLAALTKLKQVCNHPAHFLRDGSAVMRRGQHRSGKLGLVEDILDSVVADGEKALLFTQFREFGDLVTPYLAERFGTTVPFLHGGVSKQKRDDMVASFQGDDGPPIMMLSLKAGGTGLNLTAANHVVHLDRWWNPAVENQATDRAFRIGQRRDVQVRKLVCVGTLEERIDAMIATKQELADLAVGTGENWVTEMSTEQLGELLRLGDEAVGE
;
A
#
# COMPACT_ATOMS: atom_id res chain seq x y z
N MET A 1 -52.72 47.09 -29.06
CA MET A 1 -52.13 46.18 -28.05
C MET A 1 -50.62 46.40 -28.01
N LEU A 2 -49.95 46.06 -26.91
CA LEU A 2 -48.51 46.09 -26.77
C LEU A 2 -47.91 44.78 -27.28
N HIS A 3 -47.05 44.89 -28.28
CA HIS A 3 -46.33 43.77 -28.89
C HIS A 3 -44.88 43.77 -28.42
N GLY A 4 -44.22 42.62 -28.55
CA GLY A 4 -42.83 42.41 -28.19
C GLY A 4 -42.07 41.59 -29.22
N LEU A 5 -40.81 41.93 -29.46
CA LEU A 5 -39.87 41.22 -30.33
C LEU A 5 -38.56 41.09 -29.57
N TRP A 6 -38.09 39.86 -29.39
CA TRP A 6 -36.74 39.64 -28.90
C TRP A 6 -35.76 39.78 -30.06
N THR A 7 -34.80 40.68 -29.92
CA THR A 7 -33.76 40.92 -30.91
C THR A 7 -32.41 40.49 -30.33
N PRO A 8 -31.78 39.43 -30.86
CA PRO A 8 -30.48 38.96 -30.37
C PRO A 8 -29.44 40.08 -30.29
N GLY A 9 -28.74 40.15 -29.15
CA GLY A 9 -27.78 41.22 -28.83
C GLY A 9 -28.37 42.61 -28.53
N SER A 10 -29.68 42.83 -28.69
CA SER A 10 -30.35 44.13 -28.39
C SER A 10 -31.41 44.06 -27.29
N GLY A 11 -31.93 42.86 -26.99
CA GLY A 11 -32.94 42.63 -25.94
C GLY A 11 -34.38 42.72 -26.46
N LEU A 12 -35.28 43.26 -25.64
CA LEU A 12 -36.72 43.27 -25.90
C LEU A 12 -37.17 44.60 -26.52
N MET A 13 -37.72 44.54 -27.73
CA MET A 13 -38.32 45.67 -28.42
C MET A 13 -39.84 45.64 -28.24
N LEU A 14 -40.43 46.72 -27.73
CA LEU A 14 -41.86 46.85 -27.44
C LEU A 14 -42.50 47.94 -28.27
N TRP A 15 -43.64 47.69 -28.90
CA TRP A 15 -44.34 48.66 -29.75
C TRP A 15 -45.87 48.53 -29.67
N VAL A 16 -46.61 49.51 -30.20
CA VAL A 16 -48.08 49.53 -30.23
C VAL A 16 -48.63 49.85 -31.63
N GLU A 17 -49.71 49.17 -32.04
CA GLU A 17 -50.40 49.36 -33.34
C GLU A 17 -51.09 50.72 -33.45
N ASP A 18 -51.88 51.07 -32.43
CA ASP A 18 -52.64 52.32 -32.35
C ASP A 18 -52.23 53.09 -31.10
N ARG A 19 -51.73 54.32 -31.28
CA ARG A 19 -51.48 55.24 -30.16
C ARG A 19 -52.77 55.97 -29.84
N ASN A 20 -53.56 55.45 -28.89
CA ASN A 20 -54.56 56.27 -28.23
C ASN A 20 -54.01 56.75 -26.87
N PRO A 21 -53.67 58.05 -26.69
CA PRO A 21 -53.05 58.55 -25.48
C PRO A 21 -54.12 58.81 -24.41
N ALA A 22 -54.80 57.77 -23.95
CA ALA A 22 -55.59 57.85 -22.73
C ALA A 22 -54.65 57.55 -21.56
N ALA A 23 -54.22 58.62 -20.89
CA ALA A 23 -53.38 58.57 -19.70
C ALA A 23 -54.17 57.95 -18.52
N GLU A 24 -54.00 56.65 -18.31
CA GLU A 24 -54.22 56.05 -16.98
C GLU A 24 -52.90 56.12 -16.19
N GLU A 25 -53.00 56.37 -14.88
CA GLU A 25 -51.84 56.38 -13.99
C GLU A 25 -51.09 55.03 -14.10
N PRO A 26 -49.75 55.03 -14.25
CA PRO A 26 -49.01 53.80 -14.50
C PRO A 26 -48.83 52.97 -13.21
N THR A 27 -49.89 52.31 -12.76
CA THR A 27 -49.89 51.48 -11.54
C THR A 27 -49.21 50.12 -11.75
N ASP A 28 -49.15 49.62 -12.99
CA ASP A 28 -48.59 48.32 -13.35
C ASP A 28 -47.49 48.38 -14.43
N ALA A 29 -46.82 47.25 -14.66
CA ALA A 29 -45.67 47.17 -15.55
C ALA A 29 -45.98 47.56 -17.00
N VAL A 30 -47.17 47.23 -17.50
CA VAL A 30 -47.62 47.56 -18.86
C VAL A 30 -47.89 49.06 -18.99
N GLY A 31 -48.57 49.65 -18.00
CA GLY A 31 -48.81 51.10 -17.95
C GLY A 31 -47.50 51.91 -17.92
N ARG A 32 -46.49 51.45 -17.16
CA ARG A 32 -45.17 52.10 -17.12
C ARG A 32 -44.47 52.11 -18.47
N VAL A 33 -44.56 51.03 -19.26
CA VAL A 33 -43.99 51.00 -20.61
C VAL A 33 -44.75 51.91 -21.57
N LEU A 34 -46.09 51.91 -21.51
CA LEU A 34 -46.92 52.75 -22.36
C LEU A 34 -46.71 54.26 -22.12
N ALA A 35 -46.31 54.64 -20.90
CA ALA A 35 -45.94 56.01 -20.56
C ALA A 35 -44.55 56.45 -21.07
N ARG A 36 -43.70 55.51 -21.54
CA ARG A 36 -42.36 55.84 -22.06
C ARG A 36 -42.45 56.46 -23.46
N LYS A 37 -41.44 57.25 -23.81
CA LYS A 37 -41.24 57.72 -25.19
C LYS A 37 -40.64 56.59 -26.04
N PHE A 38 -41.32 56.21 -27.11
CA PHE A 38 -40.86 55.20 -28.07
C PHE A 38 -39.84 55.85 -29.02
N ARG A 39 -38.55 55.76 -28.66
CA ARG A 39 -37.44 56.45 -29.35
C ARG A 39 -36.70 55.56 -30.35
N HIS A 40 -36.88 54.25 -30.27
CA HIS A 40 -36.27 53.29 -31.18
C HIS A 40 -37.24 52.94 -32.31
N HIS A 41 -36.77 52.22 -33.31
CA HIS A 41 -37.62 51.72 -34.40
C HIS A 41 -37.40 50.21 -34.54
N VAL A 42 -38.47 49.48 -34.82
CA VAL A 42 -38.44 48.04 -35.05
C VAL A 42 -39.11 47.74 -36.38
N LYS A 43 -38.49 46.86 -37.18
CA LYS A 43 -39.05 46.39 -38.45
C LYS A 43 -39.60 44.99 -38.25
N VAL A 44 -40.90 44.82 -38.45
CA VAL A 44 -41.62 43.58 -38.17
C VAL A 44 -42.33 43.09 -39.43
N PRO A 45 -42.21 41.80 -39.80
CA PRO A 45 -43.01 41.24 -40.87
C PRO A 45 -44.44 41.08 -40.38
N MET A 46 -45.37 41.77 -41.03
CA MET A 46 -46.80 41.62 -40.76
C MET A 46 -47.47 40.88 -41.92
N PRO A 47 -48.35 39.90 -41.64
CA PRO A 47 -49.12 39.25 -42.68
C PRO A 47 -50.10 40.26 -43.29
N THR A 48 -49.94 40.58 -44.58
CA THR A 48 -50.91 41.35 -45.35
C THR A 48 -51.65 40.43 -46.35
N PRO A 49 -52.83 40.83 -46.86
CA PRO A 49 -53.54 40.06 -47.89
C PRO A 49 -52.71 39.77 -49.15
N SER A 50 -51.67 40.57 -49.42
CA SER A 50 -50.74 40.46 -50.54
C SER A 50 -49.45 39.67 -50.24
N GLY A 51 -49.28 39.15 -49.02
CA GLY A 51 -48.06 38.50 -48.54
C GLY A 51 -47.45 39.21 -47.31
N PRO A 52 -46.39 38.67 -46.70
CA PRO A 52 -45.75 39.33 -45.56
C PRO A 52 -45.06 40.64 -46.01
N GLU A 53 -45.46 41.77 -45.43
CA GLU A 53 -44.84 43.09 -45.68
C GLU A 53 -44.06 43.54 -44.43
N MET A 54 -42.91 44.17 -44.63
CA MET A 54 -42.09 44.70 -43.54
C MET A 54 -42.57 46.10 -43.15
N LEU A 55 -43.12 46.24 -41.95
CA LEU A 55 -43.58 47.52 -41.42
C LEU A 55 -42.63 48.02 -40.33
N GLU A 56 -42.40 49.33 -40.30
CA GLU A 56 -41.51 50.00 -39.33
C GLU A 56 -42.31 50.78 -38.28
N TRP A 57 -42.06 50.48 -37.01
CA TRP A 57 -42.85 50.98 -35.89
C TRP A 57 -41.94 51.61 -34.84
N ALA A 58 -42.42 52.70 -34.22
CA ALA A 58 -41.71 53.29 -33.08
C ALA A 58 -41.80 52.34 -31.88
N ALA A 59 -40.64 52.06 -31.26
CA ALA A 59 -40.45 51.05 -30.23
C ALA A 59 -39.76 51.61 -28.95
N VAL A 60 -39.97 50.93 -27.83
CA VAL A 60 -39.18 51.02 -26.60
C VAL A 60 -38.25 49.81 -26.56
N ALA A 61 -36.95 50.05 -26.41
CA ALA A 61 -35.97 48.98 -26.18
C ALA A 61 -35.78 48.77 -24.67
N LEU A 62 -35.81 47.52 -24.22
CA LEU A 62 -35.46 47.11 -22.87
C LEU A 62 -34.24 46.19 -22.95
N ALA A 63 -33.19 46.54 -22.21
CA ALA A 63 -32.04 45.68 -22.02
C ALA A 63 -32.45 44.38 -21.27
N PRO A 64 -31.69 43.28 -21.36
CA PRO A 64 -32.07 42.00 -20.75
C PRO A 64 -32.48 42.06 -19.26
N PRO A 65 -31.84 42.86 -18.39
CA PRO A 65 -32.30 43.03 -17.00
C PRO A 65 -33.69 43.67 -16.88
N ASP A 66 -33.91 44.79 -17.58
CA ASP A 66 -35.22 45.48 -17.62
C ASP A 66 -36.30 44.62 -18.27
N ALA A 67 -35.94 43.87 -19.31
CA ALA A 67 -36.81 42.94 -20.00
C ALA A 67 -37.22 41.79 -19.07
N THR A 68 -36.30 41.28 -18.24
CA THR A 68 -36.59 40.27 -17.22
C THR A 68 -37.59 40.81 -16.19
N GLU A 69 -37.39 42.05 -15.71
CA GLU A 69 -38.30 42.67 -14.75
C GLU A 69 -39.72 42.77 -15.32
N PHE A 70 -39.81 43.27 -16.56
CA PHE A 70 -41.06 43.45 -17.29
C PHE A 70 -41.76 42.12 -17.60
N LEU A 71 -41.08 41.18 -18.27
CA LEU A 71 -41.69 39.91 -18.72
C LEU A 71 -42.21 39.06 -17.55
N LEU A 72 -41.52 39.07 -16.40
CA LEU A 72 -41.96 38.35 -15.20
C LEU A 72 -43.03 39.07 -14.38
N SER A 73 -43.21 40.39 -14.56
CA SER A 73 -44.25 41.17 -13.87
C SER A 73 -45.55 41.29 -14.67
N VAL A 74 -45.50 41.08 -15.98
CA VAL A 74 -46.68 41.10 -16.86
C VAL A 74 -47.56 39.87 -16.65
N SER A 75 -48.86 40.09 -16.45
CA SER A 75 -49.86 39.01 -16.36
C SER A 75 -50.16 38.42 -17.74
N ALA A 76 -50.21 37.09 -17.87
CA ALA A 76 -50.56 36.45 -19.14
C ALA A 76 -52.01 36.73 -19.58
N ARG A 77 -52.88 37.13 -18.62
CA ARG A 77 -54.28 37.46 -18.85
C ARG A 77 -54.51 38.94 -19.12
N ASP A 78 -53.46 39.76 -19.16
CA ASP A 78 -53.60 41.18 -19.47
C ASP A 78 -54.17 41.35 -20.89
N PRO A 79 -55.29 42.07 -21.07
CA PRO A 79 -55.88 42.28 -22.38
C PRO A 79 -55.06 43.26 -23.24
N ARG A 80 -54.18 44.06 -22.63
CA ARG A 80 -53.39 45.08 -23.34
C ARG A 80 -52.20 44.49 -24.09
N ILE A 81 -51.76 43.28 -23.77
CA ILE A 81 -50.59 42.63 -24.42
C ILE A 81 -51.01 41.69 -25.55
N ALA A 82 -50.19 41.64 -26.60
CA ALA A 82 -50.38 40.77 -27.75
C ALA A 82 -49.87 39.33 -27.49
N GLY A 83 -50.24 38.41 -28.38
CA GLY A 83 -49.86 36.99 -28.28
C GLY A 83 -48.35 36.76 -28.35
N ASP A 84 -47.64 37.57 -29.12
CA ASP A 84 -46.18 37.55 -29.22
C ASP A 84 -45.49 37.90 -27.90
N LEU A 85 -45.95 38.96 -27.22
CA LEU A 85 -45.44 39.32 -25.91
C LEU A 85 -45.81 38.30 -24.83
N ARG A 86 -46.99 37.67 -24.92
CA ARG A 86 -47.36 36.54 -24.04
C ARG A 86 -46.42 35.35 -24.19
N TYR A 87 -46.02 35.05 -25.43
CA TYR A 87 -45.04 34.00 -25.70
C TYR A 87 -43.69 34.33 -25.05
N LEU A 88 -43.18 35.54 -25.22
CA LEU A 88 -41.91 35.95 -24.59
C LEU A 88 -41.98 35.90 -23.05
N ALA A 89 -43.10 36.31 -22.46
CA ALA A 89 -43.33 36.17 -21.03
C ALA A 89 -43.39 34.70 -20.58
N HIS A 90 -43.93 33.80 -21.41
CA HIS A 90 -43.93 32.37 -21.14
C HIS A 90 -42.51 31.78 -21.13
N VAL A 91 -41.66 32.18 -22.09
CA VAL A 91 -40.25 31.77 -22.13
C VAL A 91 -39.51 32.25 -20.88
N ALA A 92 -39.65 33.52 -20.51
CA ALA A 92 -39.02 34.08 -19.31
C ALA A 92 -39.43 33.36 -18.02
N ARG A 93 -40.72 33.02 -17.87
CA ARG A 93 -41.20 32.19 -16.73
C ARG A 93 -40.66 30.77 -16.78
N GLY A 94 -40.41 30.22 -17.95
CA GLY A 94 -39.71 28.94 -18.11
C GLY A 94 -38.29 29.00 -17.55
N VAL A 95 -37.52 30.03 -17.92
CA VAL A 95 -36.19 30.29 -17.35
C VAL A 95 -36.25 30.45 -15.83
N GLU A 96 -37.25 31.16 -15.29
CA GLU A 96 -37.44 31.29 -13.84
C GLU A 96 -37.71 29.95 -13.15
N ARG A 97 -38.49 29.04 -13.77
CA ARG A 97 -38.73 27.70 -13.23
C ARG A 97 -37.43 26.89 -13.16
N TRP A 98 -36.63 26.93 -14.22
CA TRP A 98 -35.34 26.23 -14.26
C TRP A 98 -34.35 26.79 -13.22
N ALA A 99 -34.27 28.11 -13.08
CA ALA A 99 -33.43 28.76 -12.07
C ALA A 99 -33.88 28.40 -10.64
N ARG A 100 -35.19 28.39 -10.36
CA ARG A 100 -35.73 27.98 -9.04
C ARG A 100 -35.47 26.51 -8.72
N ALA A 101 -35.39 25.66 -9.74
CA ALA A 101 -35.02 24.25 -9.61
C ALA A 101 -33.51 24.02 -9.42
N GLY A 102 -32.70 25.09 -9.30
CA GLY A 102 -31.26 24.99 -9.11
C GLY A 102 -30.50 24.57 -10.37
N ARG A 103 -31.12 24.65 -11.55
CA ARG A 103 -30.50 24.26 -12.83
C ARG A 103 -29.72 25.41 -13.47
N VAL A 104 -28.90 26.09 -12.68
CA VAL A 104 -28.01 27.17 -13.11
C VAL A 104 -26.59 26.92 -12.61
N VAL A 105 -25.61 27.33 -13.40
CA VAL A 105 -24.19 27.22 -13.07
C VAL A 105 -23.46 28.52 -13.38
N PRO A 106 -22.37 28.85 -12.66
CA PRO A 106 -21.50 29.97 -12.98
C PRO A 106 -20.82 29.84 -14.35
N GLU A 107 -20.68 30.98 -15.03
CA GLU A 107 -19.85 31.20 -16.21
C GLU A 107 -19.03 32.47 -16.00
N ALA A 108 -17.74 32.46 -16.36
CA ALA A 108 -16.92 33.67 -16.39
C ALA A 108 -16.75 34.12 -17.85
N HIS A 109 -17.21 35.33 -18.19
CA HIS A 109 -17.07 35.87 -19.54
C HIS A 109 -16.28 37.18 -19.52
N ARG A 110 -15.65 37.52 -20.65
CA ARG A 110 -14.84 38.73 -20.77
C ARG A 110 -15.64 39.82 -21.48
N ALA A 111 -15.85 40.95 -20.81
CA ALA A 111 -16.57 42.12 -21.32
C ALA A 111 -15.92 43.41 -20.82
N GLU A 112 -15.90 44.47 -21.64
CA GLU A 112 -15.37 45.80 -21.30
C GLU A 112 -13.93 45.80 -20.72
N GLY A 113 -13.11 44.84 -21.16
CA GLY A 113 -11.72 44.70 -20.68
C GLY A 113 -11.57 43.94 -19.35
N GLY A 114 -12.67 43.57 -18.69
CA GLY A 114 -12.72 42.83 -17.43
C GLY A 114 -13.36 41.44 -17.53
N TRP A 115 -13.30 40.67 -16.43
CA TRP A 115 -13.99 39.39 -16.29
C TRP A 115 -15.25 39.56 -15.45
N TRP A 116 -16.35 39.03 -15.94
CA TRP A 116 -17.67 39.17 -15.34
C TRP A 116 -18.27 37.78 -15.12
N PRO A 117 -18.47 37.36 -13.87
CA PRO A 117 -19.18 36.12 -13.56
C PRO A 117 -20.69 36.32 -13.77
N ARG A 118 -21.33 35.37 -14.45
CA ARG A 118 -22.78 35.36 -14.69
C ARG A 118 -23.37 33.96 -14.52
N TRP A 119 -24.67 33.88 -14.25
CA TRP A 119 -25.37 32.60 -14.22
C TRP A 119 -25.78 32.16 -15.62
N ARG A 120 -25.56 30.88 -15.91
CA ARG A 120 -25.96 30.23 -17.16
C ARG A 120 -26.83 29.01 -16.86
N LEU A 121 -27.79 28.73 -17.74
CA LEU A 121 -28.67 27.57 -17.55
C LEU A 121 -27.90 26.28 -17.81
N LEU A 122 -28.12 25.29 -16.95
CA LEU A 122 -27.52 23.97 -17.15
C LEU A 122 -28.15 23.28 -18.38
N GLY A 123 -27.28 22.82 -19.28
CA GLY A 123 -27.62 22.07 -20.50
C GLY A 123 -28.30 20.73 -20.21
N GLY A 124 -28.95 20.13 -21.21
CA GLY A 124 -29.43 18.75 -21.10
C GLY A 124 -30.47 18.36 -22.15
N GLU A 125 -30.93 17.11 -22.12
CA GLU A 125 -32.00 16.62 -23.00
C GLU A 125 -33.32 17.33 -22.74
N ARG A 126 -33.71 17.48 -21.48
CA ARG A 126 -34.97 18.13 -21.10
C ARG A 126 -35.02 19.60 -21.49
N GLN A 127 -33.90 20.31 -21.37
CA GLN A 127 -33.81 21.70 -21.84
C GLN A 127 -33.89 21.77 -23.37
N ARG A 128 -33.18 20.88 -24.09
CA ARG A 128 -33.27 20.81 -25.57
C ARG A 128 -34.68 20.49 -26.05
N ALA A 129 -35.39 19.58 -25.38
CA ALA A 129 -36.78 19.26 -25.66
C ALA A 129 -37.68 20.48 -25.44
N TRP A 130 -37.55 21.15 -24.29
CA TRP A 130 -38.28 22.39 -23.98
C TRP A 130 -38.04 23.50 -25.02
N LEU A 131 -36.78 23.73 -25.43
CA LEU A 131 -36.46 24.71 -26.49
C LEU A 131 -37.05 24.30 -27.85
N THR A 132 -37.13 23.01 -28.14
CA THR A 132 -37.73 22.50 -29.38
C THR A 132 -39.24 22.75 -29.40
N GLU A 133 -39.94 22.50 -28.28
CA GLU A 133 -41.37 22.80 -28.15
C GLU A 133 -41.64 24.31 -28.31
N LEU A 134 -40.82 25.15 -27.68
CA LEU A 134 -40.91 26.61 -27.84
C LEU A 134 -40.67 27.05 -29.28
N ALA A 135 -39.67 26.48 -29.96
CA ALA A 135 -39.37 26.80 -31.35
C ALA A 135 -40.56 26.48 -32.29
N VAL A 136 -41.28 25.38 -32.04
CA VAL A 136 -42.50 25.02 -32.78
C VAL A 136 -43.62 26.03 -32.50
N ALA A 137 -43.81 26.40 -31.24
CA ALA A 137 -44.84 27.36 -30.81
C ALA A 137 -44.50 28.83 -31.08
N MET A 138 -43.30 29.13 -31.61
CA MET A 138 -42.80 30.50 -31.76
C MET A 138 -43.69 31.34 -32.70
N PRO A 139 -44.20 32.51 -32.28
CA PRO A 139 -45.00 33.40 -33.13
C PRO A 139 -44.24 33.88 -34.38
N PRO A 140 -44.90 34.09 -35.53
CA PRO A 140 -44.25 34.50 -36.78
C PRO A 140 -43.37 35.75 -36.66
N VAL A 141 -43.79 36.73 -35.85
CA VAL A 141 -43.03 37.97 -35.59
C VAL A 141 -41.64 37.70 -34.99
N GLN A 142 -41.47 36.65 -34.18
CA GLN A 142 -40.19 36.29 -33.58
C GLN A 142 -39.26 35.53 -34.54
N ARG A 143 -39.77 35.04 -35.68
CA ARG A 143 -39.01 34.20 -36.62
C ARG A 143 -38.23 35.01 -37.65
N HIS A 144 -38.24 36.34 -37.54
CA HIS A 144 -37.64 37.23 -38.53
C HIS A 144 -36.13 37.38 -38.32
N GLY A 145 -35.34 37.21 -39.38
CA GLY A 145 -33.92 37.57 -39.42
C GLY A 145 -32.94 36.52 -38.89
N THR A 146 -33.39 35.51 -38.15
CA THR A 146 -32.56 34.37 -37.71
C THR A 146 -33.42 33.13 -37.44
N THR A 147 -32.79 31.99 -37.15
CA THR A 147 -33.52 30.75 -36.85
C THR A 147 -34.25 30.84 -35.50
N PRO A 148 -35.44 30.20 -35.34
CA PRO A 148 -36.14 30.16 -34.05
C PRO A 148 -35.27 29.68 -32.89
N ARG A 149 -34.38 28.72 -33.17
CA ARG A 149 -33.43 28.20 -32.19
C ARG A 149 -32.42 29.25 -31.76
N ALA A 150 -31.86 30.02 -32.69
CA ALA A 150 -30.91 31.08 -32.37
C ALA A 150 -31.54 32.19 -31.52
N VAL A 151 -32.80 32.57 -31.79
CA VAL A 151 -33.54 33.54 -30.95
C VAL A 151 -33.72 33.01 -29.53
N LEU A 152 -34.11 31.73 -29.39
CA LEU A 152 -34.32 31.11 -28.09
C LEU A 152 -33.02 30.90 -27.31
N ASP A 153 -31.94 30.49 -27.97
CA ASP A 153 -30.63 30.30 -27.35
C ASP A 153 -30.07 31.62 -26.81
N ASP A 154 -30.18 32.70 -27.60
CA ASP A 154 -29.81 34.06 -27.17
C ASP A 154 -30.70 34.53 -26.01
N MET A 155 -32.02 34.44 -26.16
CA MET A 155 -32.97 34.87 -25.13
C MET A 155 -32.77 34.13 -23.80
N VAL A 156 -32.58 32.80 -23.83
CA VAL A 156 -32.32 32.03 -22.62
C VAL A 156 -30.97 32.40 -22.01
N THR A 157 -29.95 32.60 -22.83
CA THR A 157 -28.62 33.01 -22.34
C THR A 157 -28.68 34.36 -21.63
N GLU A 158 -29.29 35.36 -22.25
CA GLU A 158 -29.33 36.74 -21.74
C GLU A 158 -30.31 36.93 -20.57
N LEU A 159 -31.38 36.14 -20.49
CA LEU A 159 -32.33 36.21 -19.38
C LEU A 159 -31.89 35.40 -18.16
N THR A 160 -31.05 34.37 -18.29
CA THR A 160 -30.75 33.47 -17.17
C THR A 160 -30.09 34.19 -16.00
N ASP A 161 -29.11 35.06 -16.26
CA ASP A 161 -28.37 35.77 -15.21
C ASP A 161 -29.26 36.75 -14.40
N PRO A 162 -30.01 37.67 -15.03
CA PRO A 162 -30.95 38.52 -14.31
C PRO A 162 -32.05 37.74 -13.57
N VAL A 163 -32.54 36.64 -14.15
CA VAL A 163 -33.55 35.77 -13.52
C VAL A 163 -33.00 35.10 -12.26
N ALA A 164 -31.78 34.55 -12.33
CA ALA A 164 -31.14 33.88 -11.20
C ALA A 164 -30.91 34.85 -10.04
N ARG A 165 -30.38 36.05 -10.31
CA ARG A 165 -30.19 37.11 -9.31
C ARG A 165 -31.49 37.50 -8.64
N ARG A 166 -32.55 37.72 -9.42
CA ARG A 166 -33.88 38.03 -8.88
C ARG A 166 -34.43 36.94 -7.97
N VAL A 167 -34.16 35.66 -8.26
CA VAL A 167 -34.55 34.52 -7.41
C VAL A 167 -33.77 34.53 -6.10
N LEU A 168 -32.49 34.92 -6.12
CA LEU A 168 -31.63 35.05 -4.95
C LEU A 168 -32.04 36.24 -4.06
N GLU A 169 -32.24 37.42 -4.65
CA GLU A 169 -32.69 38.65 -3.94
C GLU A 169 -34.02 38.44 -3.21
N ARG A 170 -34.98 37.74 -3.83
CA ARG A 170 -36.28 37.44 -3.20
C ARG A 170 -36.20 36.50 -2.00
N ARG A 171 -35.13 35.71 -1.89
CA ARG A 171 -34.91 34.80 -0.75
C ARG A 171 -34.20 35.49 0.42
N HIS A 172 -33.49 36.59 0.16
CA HIS A 172 -32.68 37.32 1.15
C HIS A 172 -32.82 38.84 0.96
N PRO A 173 -33.97 39.45 1.35
CA PRO A 173 -34.26 40.86 1.09
C PRO A 173 -33.50 41.86 1.97
N ASP A 174 -33.07 41.45 3.17
CA ASP A 174 -32.47 42.34 4.19
C ASP A 174 -30.95 42.17 4.35
N ASP A 175 -30.29 41.35 3.53
CA ASP A 175 -28.87 41.06 3.71
C ASP A 175 -28.10 41.15 2.38
N SER A 176 -27.29 42.20 2.26
CA SER A 176 -26.19 42.26 1.30
C SER A 176 -25.10 41.20 1.57
N GLY A 177 -25.24 40.42 2.65
CA GLY A 177 -24.43 39.28 3.03
C GLY A 177 -25.04 37.94 2.64
N ILE A 178 -24.92 37.55 1.37
CA ILE A 178 -24.43 36.18 1.17
C ILE A 178 -23.00 36.24 1.67
N ASP A 179 -22.71 35.60 2.80
CA ASP A 179 -21.35 35.46 3.34
C ASP A 179 -20.56 34.56 2.38
N ALA A 180 -20.21 35.15 1.26
CA ALA A 180 -19.48 34.50 0.20
C ALA A 180 -18.03 34.51 0.64
N ASP A 181 -17.60 33.40 1.27
CA ASP A 181 -16.20 33.14 1.65
C ASP A 181 -15.21 33.34 0.49
N HIS A 182 -15.72 33.42 -0.76
CA HIS A 182 -14.92 33.57 -1.96
C HIS A 182 -15.32 34.79 -2.83
N PRO A 183 -14.38 35.64 -3.26
CA PRO A 183 -14.65 36.85 -4.07
C PRO A 183 -15.36 36.59 -5.41
N LEU A 184 -15.13 35.43 -6.05
CA LEU A 184 -15.86 35.01 -7.26
C LEU A 184 -17.37 34.87 -7.02
N ILE A 185 -17.76 34.30 -5.88
CA ILE A 185 -19.17 34.08 -5.53
C ILE A 185 -19.81 35.41 -5.16
N ALA A 186 -19.10 36.28 -4.44
CA ALA A 186 -19.55 37.64 -4.17
C ALA A 186 -19.81 38.42 -5.47
N ALA A 187 -18.86 38.38 -6.41
CA ALA A 187 -19.00 39.02 -7.72
C ALA A 187 -20.13 38.41 -8.56
N LEU A 188 -20.32 37.09 -8.53
CA LEU A 188 -21.40 36.38 -9.23
C LEU A 188 -22.79 36.77 -8.71
N VAL A 189 -22.94 36.94 -7.40
CA VAL A 189 -24.20 37.33 -6.77
C VAL A 189 -24.50 38.81 -7.01
N ARG A 190 -23.51 39.70 -6.82
CA ARG A 190 -23.68 41.17 -6.93
C ARG A 190 -23.68 41.68 -8.36
N GLY A 191 -22.98 40.99 -9.25
CA GLY A 191 -22.89 41.36 -10.67
C GLY A 191 -21.77 42.31 -10.93
N ASP A 192 -20.75 42.24 -10.10
CA ASP A 192 -19.57 43.07 -10.17
C ASP A 192 -18.49 42.39 -11.03
N GLN A 193 -17.56 43.20 -11.52
CA GLN A 193 -16.36 42.69 -12.17
C GLN A 193 -15.54 41.85 -11.19
N PHE A 194 -15.10 40.66 -11.62
CA PHE A 194 -14.17 39.82 -10.89
C PHE A 194 -12.74 40.13 -11.32
N ALA A 195 -11.99 40.81 -10.44
CA ALA A 195 -10.64 41.31 -10.74
C ALA A 195 -9.61 40.19 -11.04
N GLU A 196 -9.74 39.04 -10.39
CA GLU A 196 -8.82 37.89 -10.51
C GLU A 196 -9.21 36.90 -11.63
N GLY A 197 -10.15 37.28 -12.50
CA GLY A 197 -10.59 36.41 -13.58
C GLY A 197 -9.47 36.07 -14.57
N THR A 198 -9.43 34.81 -15.01
CA THR A 198 -8.48 34.32 -16.02
C THR A 198 -9.19 33.46 -17.07
N ALA A 199 -8.56 33.31 -18.23
CA ALA A 199 -9.05 32.38 -19.26
C ALA A 199 -9.04 30.92 -18.76
N GLN A 200 -8.12 30.58 -17.85
CA GLN A 200 -8.07 29.27 -17.21
C GLN A 200 -9.31 29.04 -16.33
N LEU A 201 -9.71 30.02 -15.51
CA LEU A 201 -10.93 29.93 -14.71
C LEU A 201 -12.17 29.72 -15.57
N SER A 202 -12.30 30.49 -16.67
CA SER A 202 -13.38 30.30 -17.65
C SER A 202 -13.39 28.86 -18.19
N GLY A 203 -12.23 28.35 -18.63
CA GLY A 203 -12.11 26.99 -19.15
C GLY A 203 -12.44 25.91 -18.12
N SER A 204 -12.07 26.10 -16.85
CA SER A 204 -12.42 25.19 -15.76
C SER A 204 -13.92 25.17 -15.46
N LEU A 205 -14.58 26.34 -15.46
CA LEU A 205 -16.03 26.44 -15.29
C LEU A 205 -16.78 25.82 -16.49
N ASP A 206 -16.27 26.01 -17.71
CA ASP A 206 -16.82 25.38 -18.90
C ASP A 206 -16.71 23.85 -18.84
N GLY A 207 -15.54 23.32 -18.46
CA GLY A 207 -15.32 21.88 -18.31
C GLY A 207 -16.19 21.25 -17.22
N TRP A 208 -16.35 21.91 -16.07
CA TRP A 208 -17.26 21.47 -15.01
C TRP A 208 -18.72 21.52 -15.45
N ARG A 209 -19.15 22.56 -16.17
CA ARG A 209 -20.51 22.61 -16.73
C ARG A 209 -20.75 21.45 -17.71
N ASP A 210 -19.76 21.14 -18.54
CA ASP A 210 -19.92 20.10 -19.56
C ASP A 210 -20.02 18.70 -18.97
N SER A 211 -19.39 18.44 -17.81
CA SER A 211 -19.58 17.18 -17.08
C SER A 211 -20.98 17.02 -16.49
N LEU A 212 -21.71 18.11 -16.25
CA LEU A 212 -23.06 18.12 -15.70
C LEU A 212 -24.18 17.95 -16.76
N LYS A 213 -23.84 17.86 -18.06
CA LYS A 213 -24.82 17.79 -19.18
C LYS A 213 -25.38 16.39 -19.49
N VAL A 214 -24.97 15.36 -18.76
CA VAL A 214 -25.32 13.95 -19.05
C VAL A 214 -26.62 13.56 -18.33
N ASP A 215 -27.75 13.97 -18.90
CA ASP A 215 -29.12 13.71 -18.39
C ASP A 215 -29.79 12.50 -19.11
N GLU A 216 -29.02 11.54 -19.67
CA GLU A 216 -29.59 10.32 -20.26
C GLU A 216 -29.77 9.22 -19.20
N PRO A 217 -30.92 8.52 -19.13
CA PRO A 217 -31.10 7.41 -18.21
C PRO A 217 -30.13 6.26 -18.52
N GLU A 218 -29.62 5.64 -17.47
CA GLU A 218 -28.71 4.51 -17.55
C GLU A 218 -29.48 3.23 -17.91
N LEU A 219 -28.90 2.39 -18.77
CA LEU A 219 -29.42 1.05 -19.00
C LEU A 219 -29.02 0.14 -17.84
N VAL A 220 -30.01 -0.50 -17.22
CA VAL A 220 -29.80 -1.47 -16.15
C VAL A 220 -30.43 -2.80 -16.57
N LEU A 221 -29.62 -3.86 -16.64
CA LEU A 221 -30.10 -5.22 -16.87
C LEU A 221 -30.27 -5.90 -15.52
N ARG A 222 -31.47 -6.39 -15.21
CA ARG A 222 -31.77 -7.04 -13.93
C ARG A 222 -32.08 -8.52 -14.14
N LEU A 223 -31.21 -9.40 -13.63
CA LEU A 223 -31.40 -10.85 -13.71
C LEU A 223 -32.32 -11.32 -12.58
N LEU A 224 -33.39 -12.04 -12.93
CA LEU A 224 -34.40 -12.58 -12.02
C LEU A 224 -34.34 -14.11 -11.97
N GLU A 225 -34.61 -14.67 -10.79
CA GLU A 225 -34.68 -16.12 -10.59
C GLU A 225 -35.91 -16.72 -11.33
N PRO A 226 -35.80 -17.94 -11.89
CA PRO A 226 -36.93 -18.62 -12.52
C PRO A 226 -38.05 -18.91 -11.51
N GLU A 227 -39.31 -18.62 -11.85
CA GLU A 227 -40.43 -18.67 -10.90
C GLU A 227 -40.97 -20.09 -10.59
N ASP A 228 -40.60 -21.14 -11.33
CA ASP A 228 -41.12 -22.51 -11.12
C ASP A 228 -40.02 -23.58 -11.24
N VAL A 229 -39.42 -23.99 -10.12
CA VAL A 229 -38.58 -25.20 -10.06
C VAL A 229 -39.05 -26.07 -8.90
N ASP A 230 -39.92 -27.04 -9.21
CA ASP A 230 -40.41 -28.04 -8.25
C ASP A 230 -39.23 -28.79 -7.60
N VAL A 231 -39.27 -28.89 -6.27
CA VAL A 231 -38.15 -29.29 -5.40
C VAL A 231 -37.86 -30.81 -5.39
N GLU A 232 -38.64 -31.62 -6.13
CA GLU A 232 -38.59 -33.09 -6.01
C GLU A 232 -38.40 -33.87 -7.34
N GLY A 233 -38.22 -33.20 -8.47
CA GLY A 233 -38.00 -33.86 -9.78
C GLY A 233 -36.55 -33.79 -10.28
N ASP A 234 -36.14 -34.82 -11.02
CA ASP A 234 -34.83 -34.90 -11.71
C ASP A 234 -34.62 -33.62 -12.56
N TRP A 235 -33.69 -32.77 -12.11
CA TRP A 235 -33.48 -31.41 -12.60
C TRP A 235 -32.68 -31.43 -13.90
N ASP A 236 -33.26 -30.92 -15.00
CA ASP A 236 -32.55 -30.70 -16.25
C ASP A 236 -32.13 -29.22 -16.39
N PRO A 237 -30.85 -28.87 -16.16
CA PRO A 237 -30.34 -27.50 -16.26
C PRO A 237 -30.58 -26.82 -17.62
N ASP A 238 -30.80 -27.61 -18.68
CA ASP A 238 -30.93 -27.12 -20.05
C ASP A 238 -32.35 -26.59 -20.37
N THR A 239 -33.33 -26.82 -19.48
CA THR A 239 -34.74 -26.45 -19.70
C THR A 239 -35.19 -25.18 -18.97
N VAL A 240 -34.36 -24.64 -18.06
CA VAL A 240 -34.70 -23.48 -17.22
C VAL A 240 -34.22 -22.18 -17.87
N LEU A 241 -35.15 -21.23 -18.05
CA LEU A 241 -34.86 -19.90 -18.59
C LEU A 241 -34.93 -18.83 -17.48
N TRP A 242 -33.87 -18.05 -17.38
CA TRP A 242 -33.76 -16.90 -16.49
C TRP A 242 -34.25 -15.64 -17.19
N ARG A 243 -35.02 -14.80 -16.49
CA ARG A 243 -35.48 -13.53 -17.05
C ARG A 243 -34.43 -12.45 -16.79
N LEU A 244 -33.88 -11.86 -17.84
CA LEU A 244 -33.07 -10.65 -17.79
C LEU A 244 -33.94 -9.47 -18.21
N GLU A 245 -34.39 -8.75 -17.20
CA GLU A 245 -35.30 -7.63 -17.35
C GLU A 245 -34.55 -6.36 -17.78
N VAL A 246 -35.04 -5.71 -18.83
CA VAL A 246 -34.41 -4.51 -19.40
C VAL A 246 -35.03 -3.27 -18.77
N CYS A 247 -34.22 -2.56 -17.97
CA CYS A 247 -34.66 -1.39 -17.21
C CYS A 247 -33.92 -0.11 -17.64
N LEU A 248 -34.57 1.03 -17.48
CA LEU A 248 -33.93 2.34 -17.51
C LEU A 248 -33.92 2.94 -16.10
N ARG A 249 -32.76 3.44 -15.67
CA ARG A 249 -32.58 4.14 -14.41
C ARG A 249 -32.36 5.64 -14.65
N PRO A 250 -33.32 6.50 -14.31
CA PRO A 250 -33.09 7.93 -14.13
C PRO A 250 -32.10 8.17 -12.98
N GLU A 251 -31.33 9.26 -13.05
CA GLU A 251 -30.36 9.61 -12.00
C GLU A 251 -31.04 9.73 -10.63
N GLY A 252 -30.59 8.93 -9.65
CA GLY A 252 -31.12 8.92 -8.28
C GLY A 252 -32.40 8.11 -8.05
N GLU A 253 -32.94 7.44 -9.07
CA GLU A 253 -34.17 6.62 -8.97
C GLU A 253 -33.89 5.11 -9.08
N ALA A 254 -34.90 4.30 -8.75
CA ALA A 254 -34.84 2.85 -8.95
C ALA A 254 -34.95 2.50 -10.44
N PRO A 255 -34.29 1.43 -10.93
CA PRO A 255 -34.48 0.95 -12.29
C PRO A 255 -35.94 0.61 -12.56
N VAL A 256 -36.49 1.12 -13.66
CA VAL A 256 -37.88 0.87 -14.07
C VAL A 256 -37.89 0.01 -15.34
N PRO A 257 -38.60 -1.13 -15.35
CA PRO A 257 -38.73 -1.99 -16.53
C PRO A 257 -39.41 -1.28 -17.70
N ILE A 258 -39.12 -1.73 -18.93
CA ILE A 258 -39.67 -1.15 -20.17
C ILE A 258 -40.77 -2.07 -20.75
N PRO A 259 -42.06 -1.90 -20.39
CA PRO A 259 -43.15 -2.66 -21.01
C PRO A 259 -43.43 -2.16 -22.44
N LEU A 260 -43.65 -3.04 -23.41
CA LEU A 260 -43.89 -2.65 -24.80
C LEU A 260 -45.21 -1.87 -24.98
N HIS A 261 -46.22 -2.20 -24.18
CA HIS A 261 -47.61 -1.73 -24.40
C HIS A 261 -48.02 -0.48 -23.62
N ARG A 262 -47.14 0.05 -22.74
CA ARG A 262 -47.45 1.19 -21.84
C ARG A 262 -46.34 2.25 -21.75
N THR A 263 -45.31 2.16 -22.59
CA THR A 263 -44.14 3.05 -22.52
C THR A 263 -44.21 4.19 -23.53
N GLU A 264 -43.79 5.39 -23.12
CA GLU A 264 -43.60 6.53 -24.02
C GLU A 264 -42.62 6.21 -25.16
N ALA A 265 -42.94 6.60 -26.39
CA ALA A 265 -42.15 6.27 -27.59
C ALA A 265 -40.67 6.65 -27.49
N SER A 266 -40.35 7.73 -26.77
CA SER A 266 -38.97 8.19 -26.49
C SER A 266 -38.19 7.22 -25.60
N ARG A 267 -38.79 6.71 -24.52
CA ARG A 267 -38.16 5.76 -23.59
C ARG A 267 -37.92 4.41 -24.26
N LEU A 268 -38.86 3.97 -25.10
CA LEU A 268 -38.69 2.74 -25.88
C LEU A 268 -37.54 2.85 -26.88
N GLN A 269 -37.41 3.97 -27.60
CA GLN A 269 -36.30 4.20 -28.52
C GLN A 269 -34.94 4.22 -27.82
N ILE A 270 -34.84 4.85 -26.64
CA ILE A 270 -33.62 4.86 -25.83
C ILE A 270 -33.28 3.45 -25.35
N GLY A 271 -34.28 2.71 -24.84
CA GLY A 271 -34.13 1.32 -24.40
C GLY A 271 -33.61 0.41 -25.51
N VAL A 272 -34.21 0.44 -26.71
CA VAL A 272 -33.79 -0.36 -27.86
C VAL A 272 -32.36 -0.01 -28.31
N ARG A 273 -32.02 1.29 -28.38
CA ARG A 273 -30.67 1.73 -28.76
C ARG A 273 -29.62 1.22 -27.78
N LYS A 274 -29.82 1.43 -26.47
CA LYS A 274 -28.88 0.99 -25.43
C LYS A 274 -28.83 -0.53 -25.30
N LEU A 275 -29.94 -1.24 -25.50
CA LEU A 275 -29.95 -2.70 -25.55
C LEU A 275 -29.14 -3.23 -26.74
N THR A 276 -29.19 -2.56 -27.89
CA THR A 276 -28.35 -2.90 -29.06
C THR A 276 -26.86 -2.72 -28.74
N GLU A 277 -26.49 -1.70 -27.98
CA GLU A 277 -25.13 -1.51 -27.46
C GLU A 277 -24.74 -2.63 -26.49
N ALA A 278 -25.66 -3.06 -25.61
CA ALA A 278 -25.46 -4.19 -24.71
C ALA A 278 -25.22 -5.51 -25.46
N VAL A 279 -26.03 -5.79 -26.49
CA VAL A 279 -25.88 -6.97 -27.36
C VAL A 279 -24.57 -6.90 -28.15
N SER A 280 -24.16 -5.71 -28.60
CA SER A 280 -22.86 -5.53 -29.26
C SER A 280 -21.67 -5.77 -28.32
N ALA A 281 -21.82 -5.42 -27.04
CA ALA A 281 -20.81 -5.65 -26.01
C ALA A 281 -20.74 -7.12 -25.58
N TYR A 282 -21.88 -7.80 -25.54
CA TYR A 282 -21.99 -9.22 -25.20
C TYR A 282 -22.87 -9.96 -26.23
N PRO A 283 -22.27 -10.44 -27.34
CA PRO A 283 -23.00 -11.01 -28.49
C PRO A 283 -23.88 -12.22 -28.19
N ARG A 284 -23.64 -12.92 -27.07
CA ARG A 284 -24.46 -14.07 -26.66
C ARG A 284 -25.90 -13.70 -26.26
N LEU A 285 -26.21 -12.40 -26.13
CA LEU A 285 -27.58 -11.90 -25.97
C LEU A 285 -28.34 -11.80 -27.30
N GLN A 286 -27.69 -12.03 -28.44
CA GLN A 286 -28.33 -11.88 -29.76
C GLN A 286 -29.30 -13.01 -30.08
N ASP A 287 -28.98 -14.24 -29.67
CA ASP A 287 -29.69 -15.46 -30.07
C ASP A 287 -30.62 -16.01 -28.97
N VAL A 288 -30.83 -15.25 -27.89
CA VAL A 288 -31.72 -15.67 -26.79
C VAL A 288 -33.18 -15.26 -27.07
N PRO A 289 -34.17 -16.08 -26.68
CA PRO A 289 -35.58 -15.71 -26.82
C PRO A 289 -35.91 -14.43 -26.06
N SER A 290 -36.72 -13.55 -26.64
CA SER A 290 -37.25 -12.35 -25.98
C SER A 290 -38.67 -12.57 -25.50
N ASP A 291 -39.06 -11.89 -24.43
CA ASP A 291 -40.43 -11.87 -23.94
C ASP A 291 -41.37 -11.14 -24.94
N PRO A 292 -42.60 -11.63 -25.20
CA PRO A 292 -43.50 -11.02 -26.18
C PRO A 292 -44.04 -9.63 -25.80
N ASP A 293 -44.06 -9.30 -24.50
CA ASP A 293 -44.74 -8.11 -23.95
C ASP A 293 -43.76 -7.05 -23.39
N SER A 294 -42.46 -7.34 -23.43
CA SER A 294 -41.37 -6.48 -22.92
C SER A 294 -40.11 -6.58 -23.78
N LEU A 295 -39.08 -5.80 -23.45
CA LEU A 295 -37.75 -5.94 -24.06
C LEU A 295 -36.88 -6.99 -23.34
N ASP A 296 -37.47 -7.78 -22.44
CA ASP A 296 -36.74 -8.71 -21.59
C ASP A 296 -36.21 -9.91 -22.39
N LEU A 297 -35.08 -10.43 -21.95
CA LEU A 297 -34.42 -11.58 -22.57
C LEU A 297 -34.52 -12.81 -21.67
N MET A 298 -34.78 -13.97 -22.25
CA MET A 298 -34.92 -15.25 -21.55
C MET A 298 -33.65 -16.08 -21.78
N LEU A 299 -32.77 -16.14 -20.78
CA LEU A 299 -31.46 -16.77 -20.91
C LEU A 299 -31.43 -18.20 -20.38
N PRO A 300 -30.88 -19.16 -21.15
CA PRO A 300 -30.50 -20.47 -20.61
C PRO A 300 -29.44 -20.33 -19.50
N THR A 301 -29.43 -21.27 -18.55
CA THR A 301 -28.47 -21.30 -17.43
C THR A 301 -27.01 -21.18 -17.89
N ALA A 302 -26.63 -21.82 -19.00
CA ALA A 302 -25.28 -21.73 -19.55
C ALA A 302 -24.89 -20.29 -19.99
N VAL A 303 -25.84 -19.53 -20.54
CA VAL A 303 -25.59 -18.14 -20.97
C VAL A 303 -25.55 -17.20 -19.77
N VAL A 304 -26.29 -17.50 -18.71
CA VAL A 304 -26.28 -16.78 -17.42
C VAL A 304 -24.94 -16.93 -16.69
N ILE A 305 -24.38 -18.15 -16.66
CA ILE A 305 -23.05 -18.40 -16.09
C ILE A 305 -21.98 -17.58 -16.82
N ASP A 306 -22.02 -17.55 -18.15
CA ASP A 306 -21.07 -16.78 -18.95
C ASP A 306 -21.30 -15.26 -18.88
N LEU A 307 -22.56 -14.82 -18.80
CA LEU A 307 -22.93 -13.42 -18.58
C LEU A 307 -22.31 -12.89 -17.29
N VAL A 308 -22.27 -13.69 -16.23
CA VAL A 308 -21.67 -13.26 -14.96
C VAL A 308 -20.16 -13.50 -14.89
N GLY A 309 -19.64 -14.56 -15.53
CA GLY A 309 -18.21 -14.81 -15.62
C GLY A 309 -17.45 -13.80 -16.48
N HIS A 310 -18.01 -13.41 -17.63
CA HIS A 310 -17.32 -12.63 -18.65
C HIS A 310 -18.14 -11.43 -19.13
N GLY A 311 -19.47 -11.57 -19.27
CA GLY A 311 -20.34 -10.51 -19.78
C GLY A 311 -20.46 -9.29 -18.87
N ALA A 312 -20.38 -9.45 -17.55
CA ALA A 312 -20.53 -8.36 -16.59
C ALA A 312 -19.45 -7.28 -16.73
N VAL A 313 -18.20 -7.68 -17.00
CA VAL A 313 -17.08 -6.76 -17.23
C VAL A 313 -17.27 -6.01 -18.55
N ALA A 314 -17.61 -6.74 -19.63
CA ALA A 314 -17.84 -6.15 -20.95
C ALA A 314 -19.00 -5.14 -20.96
N LEU A 315 -20.08 -5.42 -20.23
CA LEU A 315 -21.21 -4.49 -20.08
C LEU A 315 -20.84 -3.26 -19.25
N LYS A 316 -20.06 -3.43 -18.18
CA LYS A 316 -19.59 -2.32 -17.34
C LYS A 316 -18.66 -1.36 -18.09
N GLU A 317 -17.79 -1.86 -18.97
CA GLU A 317 -16.93 -1.02 -19.83
C GLU A 317 -17.73 -0.13 -20.80
N LYS A 318 -18.97 -0.50 -21.10
CA LYS A 318 -19.92 0.30 -21.90
C LYS A 318 -20.86 1.15 -21.04
N GLY A 319 -20.65 1.21 -19.72
CA GLY A 319 -21.49 1.99 -18.81
C GLY A 319 -22.88 1.40 -18.58
N ILE A 320 -23.04 0.07 -18.74
CA ILE A 320 -24.30 -0.65 -18.53
C ILE A 320 -24.21 -1.39 -17.19
N SER A 321 -25.17 -1.15 -16.31
CA SER A 321 -25.22 -1.83 -15.00
C SER A 321 -25.95 -3.18 -15.10
N LEU A 322 -25.36 -4.23 -14.54
CA LEU A 322 -25.99 -5.54 -14.37
C LEU A 322 -26.32 -5.76 -12.87
N LEU A 323 -27.58 -6.02 -12.55
CA LEU A 323 -28.06 -6.37 -11.21
C LEU A 323 -28.32 -7.87 -11.11
N LEU A 324 -27.74 -8.51 -10.10
CA LEU A 324 -27.87 -9.95 -9.83
C LEU A 324 -28.82 -10.21 -8.66
N PRO A 325 -29.46 -11.40 -8.59
CA PRO A 325 -30.27 -11.81 -7.44
C PRO A 325 -29.49 -11.79 -6.12
N ARG A 326 -30.17 -11.56 -5.00
CA ARG A 326 -29.57 -11.53 -3.65
C ARG A 326 -28.92 -12.86 -3.23
N ALA A 327 -29.33 -13.97 -3.84
CA ALA A 327 -28.90 -15.32 -3.47
C ALA A 327 -27.63 -15.82 -4.22
N TRP A 328 -26.93 -14.95 -4.95
CA TRP A 328 -25.66 -15.29 -5.60
C TRP A 328 -24.48 -14.83 -4.76
N SER A 329 -24.15 -15.61 -3.73
CA SER A 329 -22.83 -15.52 -3.10
C SER A 329 -21.83 -16.27 -3.98
N VAL A 330 -20.87 -15.55 -4.57
CA VAL A 330 -19.64 -16.18 -5.06
C VAL A 330 -18.85 -16.61 -3.82
N ALA A 331 -19.07 -17.84 -3.36
CA ALA A 331 -18.34 -18.40 -2.23
C ALA A 331 -17.18 -19.22 -2.77
N SER A 332 -15.95 -18.76 -2.52
CA SER A 332 -14.78 -19.55 -2.82
C SER A 332 -14.74 -20.78 -1.89
N PRO A 333 -14.48 -21.99 -2.42
CA PRO A 333 -14.27 -23.15 -1.59
C PRO A 333 -13.00 -22.94 -0.74
N SER A 334 -13.09 -23.25 0.55
CA SER A 334 -11.99 -23.14 1.51
C SER A 334 -11.89 -24.40 2.37
N MET A 335 -10.74 -24.61 3.00
CA MET A 335 -10.50 -25.74 3.88
C MET A 335 -10.34 -25.29 5.33
N ARG A 336 -10.81 -26.13 6.26
CA ARG A 336 -10.59 -25.98 7.70
C ARG A 336 -9.94 -27.25 8.24
N LEU A 337 -8.96 -27.08 9.12
CA LEU A 337 -8.23 -28.18 9.76
C LEU A 337 -8.50 -28.17 11.27
N ARG A 338 -9.02 -29.26 11.82
CA ARG A 338 -9.08 -29.48 13.27
C ARG A 338 -7.98 -30.44 13.69
N VAL A 339 -7.22 -30.09 14.72
CA VAL A 339 -6.13 -30.90 15.28
C VAL A 339 -6.38 -31.16 16.76
N SER A 340 -6.57 -32.41 17.17
CA SER A 340 -6.71 -32.77 18.58
C SER A 340 -5.50 -33.54 19.09
N SER A 341 -4.99 -33.10 20.25
CA SER A 341 -3.88 -33.73 20.94
C SER A 341 -4.18 -33.91 22.44
N PRO A 342 -3.62 -34.92 23.11
CA PRO A 342 -3.77 -35.06 24.55
C PRO A 342 -3.13 -33.89 25.31
N SER A 343 -3.65 -33.57 26.49
CA SER A 343 -3.04 -32.59 27.39
C SER A 343 -1.67 -33.09 27.85
N THR A 344 -0.64 -32.24 27.87
CA THR A 344 0.71 -32.61 28.30
C THR A 344 0.66 -33.13 29.75
N PRO A 345 1.03 -34.38 30.06
CA PRO A 345 1.02 -34.86 31.44
C PRO A 345 2.13 -34.16 32.25
N ALA A 346 1.79 -33.67 33.44
CA ALA A 346 2.72 -33.03 34.37
C ALA A 346 3.81 -33.96 34.94
N SER A 347 3.81 -35.27 34.61
CA SER A 347 4.62 -36.31 35.26
C SER A 347 5.60 -37.04 34.36
N ALA A 348 5.98 -36.49 33.20
CA ALA A 348 6.96 -37.10 32.30
C ALA A 348 8.32 -36.37 32.35
N GLU A 349 8.95 -36.29 33.51
CA GLU A 349 10.28 -35.66 33.70
C GLU A 349 11.42 -36.37 32.93
N ASN A 350 11.17 -37.51 32.26
CA ASN A 350 12.24 -38.28 31.59
C ASN A 350 11.84 -39.04 30.31
N ARG A 351 10.70 -38.72 29.67
CA ARG A 351 10.41 -39.21 28.32
C ARG A 351 10.33 -38.04 27.36
N ALA A 352 11.35 -37.92 26.52
CA ALA A 352 11.37 -37.00 25.39
C ALA A 352 10.09 -37.18 24.58
N VAL A 353 9.21 -36.18 24.65
CA VAL A 353 8.07 -36.05 23.77
C VAL A 353 8.65 -35.57 22.45
N GLY A 354 8.84 -36.49 21.49
CA GLY A 354 9.49 -36.17 20.23
C GLY A 354 8.53 -35.67 19.15
N LYS A 355 9.11 -35.12 18.08
CA LYS A 355 8.53 -34.81 16.75
C LYS A 355 7.59 -35.88 16.14
N ASP A 356 7.64 -37.10 16.65
CA ASP A 356 6.90 -38.28 16.19
C ASP A 356 5.60 -38.53 16.99
N GLN A 357 5.21 -37.64 17.93
CA GLN A 357 3.95 -37.78 18.64
C GLN A 357 2.74 -37.59 17.73
N LEU A 358 1.81 -38.54 17.87
CA LEU A 358 0.63 -38.67 17.04
C LEU A 358 -0.44 -37.65 17.48
N VAL A 359 -0.85 -36.80 16.57
CA VAL A 359 -2.05 -35.95 16.68
C VAL A 359 -3.16 -36.55 15.85
N GLN A 360 -4.39 -36.41 16.35
CA GLN A 360 -5.58 -36.69 15.56
C GLN A 360 -5.94 -35.44 14.77
N TYR A 361 -6.33 -35.59 13.51
CA TYR A 361 -6.70 -34.46 12.66
C TYR A 361 -7.96 -34.76 11.85
N ASN A 362 -8.67 -33.70 11.47
CA ASN A 362 -9.84 -33.75 10.59
C ASN A 362 -9.84 -32.56 9.62
N TRP A 363 -9.97 -32.84 8.33
CA TRP A 363 -10.14 -31.84 7.29
C TRP A 363 -11.62 -31.62 6.99
N GLU A 364 -12.05 -30.37 6.93
CA GLU A 364 -13.41 -29.95 6.63
C GLU A 364 -13.39 -29.02 5.41
N LEU A 365 -14.31 -29.23 4.47
CA LEU A 365 -14.50 -28.36 3.30
C LEU A 365 -15.60 -27.36 3.62
N ALA A 366 -15.33 -26.08 3.40
CA ALA A 366 -16.28 -24.99 3.58
C ALA A 366 -16.50 -24.22 2.27
N LEU A 367 -17.70 -23.66 2.12
CA LEU A 367 -18.03 -22.65 1.11
C LEU A 367 -18.40 -21.38 1.86
N GLY A 368 -17.46 -20.42 1.91
CA GLY A 368 -17.55 -19.28 2.82
C GLY A 368 -17.68 -19.73 4.28
N ASP A 369 -18.72 -19.28 4.97
CA ASP A 369 -18.95 -19.62 6.38
C ASP A 369 -19.57 -21.02 6.60
N THR A 370 -19.98 -21.71 5.54
CA THR A 370 -20.73 -22.97 5.65
C THR A 370 -19.84 -24.18 5.47
N VAL A 371 -19.67 -24.99 6.53
CA VAL A 371 -19.02 -26.31 6.45
C VAL A 371 -19.96 -27.33 5.78
N LEU A 372 -19.46 -28.01 4.76
CA LEU A 372 -20.20 -28.99 3.98
C LEU A 372 -20.23 -30.36 4.66
N THR A 373 -21.41 -30.96 4.72
CA THR A 373 -21.56 -32.36 5.13
C THR A 373 -21.12 -33.31 4.00
N ALA A 374 -20.78 -34.56 4.34
CA ALA A 374 -20.44 -35.59 3.34
C ALA A 374 -21.57 -35.80 2.29
N ALA A 375 -22.83 -35.66 2.69
CA ALA A 375 -23.97 -35.75 1.78
C ALA A 375 -24.10 -34.55 0.84
N GLU A 376 -23.85 -33.33 1.33
CA GLU A 376 -23.83 -32.10 0.51
C GLU A 376 -22.64 -32.11 -0.46
N MET A 377 -21.47 -32.54 0.00
CA MET A 377 -20.26 -32.70 -0.81
C MET A 377 -20.46 -33.72 -1.94
N ASN A 378 -21.06 -34.88 -1.67
CA ASN A 378 -21.40 -35.86 -2.72
C ASN A 378 -22.41 -35.34 -3.75
N ARG A 379 -23.35 -34.46 -3.36
CA ARG A 379 -24.27 -33.82 -4.31
C ARG A 379 -23.54 -32.82 -5.21
N LEU A 380 -22.63 -32.03 -4.65
CA LEU A 380 -21.84 -31.04 -5.40
C LEU A 380 -20.94 -31.71 -6.45
N VAL A 381 -20.23 -32.79 -6.08
CA VAL A 381 -19.34 -33.53 -6.99
C VAL A 381 -20.08 -34.15 -8.17
N ASN A 382 -21.33 -34.60 -7.96
CA ASN A 382 -22.13 -35.28 -8.99
C ASN A 382 -22.98 -34.33 -9.86
N SER A 383 -23.06 -33.04 -9.53
CA SER A 383 -23.78 -32.06 -10.34
C SER A 383 -23.03 -31.73 -11.64
N LYS A 384 -23.72 -31.53 -12.77
CA LYS A 384 -23.10 -31.20 -14.08
C LYS A 384 -22.96 -29.69 -14.34
N SER A 385 -23.19 -28.85 -13.34
CA SER A 385 -23.23 -27.40 -13.48
C SER A 385 -22.38 -26.74 -12.39
N ASP A 386 -21.66 -25.68 -12.74
CA ASP A 386 -20.91 -24.82 -11.79
C ASP A 386 -21.82 -24.03 -10.83
N LEU A 387 -23.14 -24.12 -11.00
CA LEU A 387 -24.14 -23.47 -10.18
C LEU A 387 -24.97 -24.53 -9.45
N VAL A 388 -24.83 -24.59 -8.12
CA VAL A 388 -25.51 -25.60 -7.29
C VAL A 388 -26.30 -24.92 -6.19
N ARG A 389 -27.52 -25.41 -5.95
CA ARG A 389 -28.40 -24.92 -4.88
C ARG A 389 -28.05 -25.61 -3.56
N LEU A 390 -27.48 -24.86 -2.61
CA LEU A 390 -27.15 -25.33 -1.26
C LEU A 390 -28.03 -24.63 -0.23
N ARG A 391 -28.78 -25.43 0.55
CA ARG A 391 -29.67 -24.94 1.63
C ARG A 391 -30.63 -23.82 1.22
N GLY A 392 -31.04 -23.80 -0.05
CA GLY A 392 -31.96 -22.81 -0.61
C GLY A 392 -31.30 -21.67 -1.38
N GLU A 393 -29.98 -21.51 -1.31
CA GLU A 393 -29.20 -20.45 -1.96
C GLU A 393 -28.41 -20.98 -3.16
N TRP A 394 -28.17 -20.14 -4.18
CA TRP A 394 -27.44 -20.51 -5.39
C TRP A 394 -25.97 -20.15 -5.27
N VAL A 395 -25.10 -21.15 -5.14
CA VAL A 395 -23.66 -20.95 -5.01
C VAL A 395 -22.98 -21.31 -6.32
N ARG A 396 -22.22 -20.37 -6.88
CA ARG A 396 -21.30 -20.66 -7.99
C ARG A 396 -20.00 -21.20 -7.40
N ALA A 397 -19.65 -22.42 -7.73
CA ALA A 397 -18.41 -23.04 -7.28
C ALA A 397 -17.77 -23.83 -8.42
N ASP A 398 -16.45 -23.68 -8.58
CA ASP A 398 -15.67 -24.36 -9.60
C ASP A 398 -15.71 -25.89 -9.34
N GLN A 399 -16.31 -26.64 -10.27
CA GLN A 399 -16.49 -28.08 -10.14
C GLN A 399 -15.15 -28.85 -10.08
N GLU A 400 -14.14 -28.39 -10.82
CA GLU A 400 -12.83 -29.03 -10.85
C GLU A 400 -12.13 -28.87 -9.49
N VAL A 401 -12.21 -27.67 -8.91
CA VAL A 401 -11.67 -27.36 -7.59
C VAL A 401 -12.43 -28.11 -6.48
N LEU A 402 -13.77 -28.12 -6.52
CA LEU A 402 -14.60 -28.82 -5.54
C LEU A 402 -14.41 -30.34 -5.56
N SER A 403 -14.33 -30.95 -6.75
CA SER A 403 -14.14 -32.40 -6.89
C SER A 403 -12.77 -32.85 -6.41
N ARG A 404 -11.72 -32.03 -6.62
CA ARG A 404 -10.39 -32.23 -6.01
C ARG A 404 -10.43 -32.09 -4.50
N ALA A 405 -11.08 -31.04 -3.98
CA ALA A 405 -11.23 -30.81 -2.54
C ALA A 405 -11.94 -31.97 -1.85
N ALA A 406 -13.06 -32.40 -2.43
CA ALA A 406 -13.86 -33.50 -1.93
C ALA A 406 -13.09 -34.83 -1.95
N ARG A 407 -12.32 -35.09 -3.01
CA ARG A 407 -11.44 -36.27 -3.09
C ARG A 407 -10.35 -36.22 -2.02
N TYR A 408 -9.69 -35.07 -1.85
CA TYR A 408 -8.67 -34.88 -0.82
C TYR A 408 -9.21 -35.13 0.58
N VAL A 409 -10.38 -34.58 0.88
CA VAL A 409 -11.09 -34.75 2.16
C VAL A 409 -11.53 -36.20 2.34
N ALA A 410 -12.07 -36.86 1.31
CA ALA A 410 -12.49 -38.26 1.36
C ALA A 410 -11.33 -39.26 1.53
N GLU A 411 -10.21 -39.06 0.84
CA GLU A 411 -9.01 -39.90 0.95
C GLU A 411 -8.32 -39.75 2.31
N ARG A 412 -8.46 -38.58 2.96
CA ARG A 412 -7.83 -38.25 4.25
C ARG A 412 -8.81 -38.19 5.43
N HIS A 413 -10.08 -38.55 5.21
CA HIS A 413 -11.15 -38.60 6.23
C HIS A 413 -11.00 -39.75 7.24
N ALA A 414 -9.96 -40.59 7.11
CA ALA A 414 -9.59 -41.50 8.17
C ALA A 414 -8.88 -40.71 9.26
N SER A 415 -9.59 -40.35 10.33
CA SER A 415 -9.02 -39.86 11.59
C SER A 415 -7.87 -40.77 11.99
N GLY A 416 -6.65 -40.32 11.72
CA GLY A 416 -5.45 -41.11 11.82
C GLY A 416 -4.46 -40.42 12.74
N ASP A 417 -3.87 -41.20 13.63
CA ASP A 417 -2.74 -40.81 14.42
C ASP A 417 -1.55 -40.49 13.46
N ARG A 418 -1.12 -39.23 13.38
CA ARG A 418 0.04 -38.79 12.57
C ARG A 418 0.96 -37.85 13.34
N ALA A 419 2.25 -37.88 13.03
CA ALA A 419 3.18 -36.89 13.54
C ALA A 419 2.78 -35.48 13.09
N ILE A 420 2.80 -34.50 14.00
CA ILE A 420 2.43 -33.10 13.70
C ILE A 420 3.26 -32.50 12.55
N VAL A 421 4.52 -32.92 12.43
CA VAL A 421 5.43 -32.48 11.36
C VAL A 421 4.95 -32.99 10.01
N ASP A 422 4.38 -34.19 9.94
CA ASP A 422 3.84 -34.73 8.69
C ASP A 422 2.51 -34.05 8.33
N LEU A 423 1.68 -33.69 9.32
CA LEU A 423 0.49 -32.87 9.10
C LEU A 423 0.84 -31.48 8.54
N LEU A 424 1.89 -30.83 9.08
CA LEU A 424 2.39 -29.56 8.57
C LEU A 424 3.02 -29.70 7.18
N LYS A 425 3.62 -30.84 6.84
CA LYS A 425 4.05 -31.13 5.46
C LYS A 425 2.86 -31.31 4.51
N ASP A 426 1.78 -31.95 4.95
CA ASP A 426 0.57 -32.14 4.13
C ASP A 426 -0.10 -30.80 3.77
N LEU A 427 -0.08 -29.83 4.68
CA LEU A 427 -0.49 -28.43 4.43
C LEU A 427 0.29 -27.77 3.29
N ILE A 428 1.49 -28.28 2.99
CA ILE A 428 2.39 -27.76 1.95
C ILE A 428 2.36 -28.63 0.67
N ALA A 429 1.96 -29.90 0.76
CA ALA A 429 2.01 -30.86 -0.34
C ALA A 429 1.05 -30.51 -1.50
N ASP A 430 1.44 -30.92 -2.72
CA ASP A 430 0.96 -30.47 -4.07
C ASP A 430 -0.57 -30.54 -4.32
N ASP A 431 -1.40 -31.16 -3.47
CA ASP A 431 -2.84 -31.35 -3.75
C ASP A 431 -3.70 -30.10 -3.52
N LEU A 432 -3.27 -29.20 -2.63
CA LEU A 432 -4.07 -28.05 -2.15
C LEU A 432 -3.69 -26.73 -2.84
N SER A 433 -3.27 -26.78 -4.10
CA SER A 433 -2.71 -25.62 -4.81
C SER A 433 -3.67 -24.43 -4.87
N ASP A 434 -4.99 -24.68 -4.93
CA ASP A 434 -5.98 -23.65 -5.29
C ASP A 434 -7.05 -23.40 -4.22
N LEU A 435 -6.95 -24.07 -3.06
CA LEU A 435 -7.88 -23.87 -1.93
C LEU A 435 -7.19 -23.13 -0.79
N PRO A 436 -7.74 -21.99 -0.33
CA PRO A 436 -7.29 -21.35 0.90
C PRO A 436 -7.64 -22.22 2.11
N VAL A 437 -6.69 -22.37 3.04
CA VAL A 437 -6.97 -22.88 4.38
C VAL A 437 -7.30 -21.67 5.23
N GLU A 438 -8.58 -21.49 5.59
CA GLU A 438 -9.05 -20.30 6.31
C GLU A 438 -8.91 -20.44 7.83
N GLU A 439 -9.07 -21.66 8.35
CA GLU A 439 -9.14 -21.90 9.79
C GLU A 439 -8.37 -23.16 10.18
N VAL A 440 -7.47 -23.03 11.16
CA VAL A 440 -6.81 -24.16 11.82
C VAL A 440 -7.15 -24.08 13.29
N THR A 441 -7.91 -25.03 13.81
CA THR A 441 -8.25 -25.11 15.24
C THR A 441 -7.52 -26.27 15.88
N ALA A 442 -7.01 -26.08 17.10
CA ALA A 442 -6.31 -27.14 17.80
C ALA A 442 -6.70 -27.29 19.27
N THR A 443 -6.58 -28.50 19.81
CA THR A 443 -6.79 -28.80 21.24
C THR A 443 -5.59 -29.52 21.85
N GLY A 444 -5.38 -29.37 23.17
CA GLY A 444 -4.25 -29.96 23.89
C GLY A 444 -2.94 -29.18 23.70
N TRP A 445 -1.80 -29.88 23.62
CA TRP A 445 -0.50 -29.23 23.38
C TRP A 445 -0.39 -28.63 21.97
N ALA A 446 -1.11 -29.18 20.99
CA ALA A 446 -1.17 -28.66 19.63
C ALA A 446 -1.82 -27.27 19.55
N ALA A 447 -2.73 -26.94 20.47
CA ALA A 447 -3.29 -25.59 20.61
C ALA A 447 -2.20 -24.57 20.95
N ALA A 448 -1.33 -24.90 21.91
CA ALA A 448 -0.21 -24.05 22.28
C ALA A 448 0.83 -23.83 21.16
N LEU A 449 0.86 -24.74 20.17
CA LEU A 449 1.77 -24.66 19.04
C LEU A 449 1.14 -23.93 17.84
N LEU A 450 -0.15 -24.19 17.54
CA LEU A 450 -0.84 -23.70 16.34
C LEU A 450 -1.60 -22.38 16.58
N ASP A 451 -2.14 -22.16 17.78
CA ASP A 451 -2.74 -20.88 18.16
C ASP A 451 -1.64 -19.97 18.72
N GLY A 452 -1.16 -19.04 17.90
CA GLY A 452 -0.06 -18.12 18.23
C GLY A 452 -0.27 -17.24 19.48
N ASP A 453 -1.49 -17.20 20.03
CA ASP A 453 -1.87 -16.46 21.24
C ASP A 453 -1.86 -17.33 22.52
N THR A 454 -1.74 -18.65 22.40
CA THR A 454 -1.78 -19.54 23.56
C THR A 454 -0.44 -19.49 24.29
N LYS A 455 -0.43 -18.90 25.49
CA LYS A 455 0.77 -18.78 26.32
C LYS A 455 1.28 -20.17 26.74
N PRO A 456 2.55 -20.51 26.46
CA PRO A 456 3.19 -21.67 27.07
C PRO A 456 3.09 -21.61 28.60
N GLN A 457 3.11 -22.77 29.25
CA GLN A 457 3.06 -22.86 30.71
C GLN A 457 4.19 -22.02 31.35
N ASP A 458 3.86 -21.20 32.34
CA ASP A 458 4.85 -20.42 33.09
C ASP A 458 5.86 -21.33 33.79
N VAL A 459 7.12 -21.21 33.41
CA VAL A 459 8.25 -21.94 34.00
C VAL A 459 8.87 -21.11 35.13
N PRO A 460 9.31 -21.66 36.28
CA PRO A 460 10.03 -20.88 37.28
C PRO A 460 11.37 -20.37 36.73
N THR A 461 11.80 -19.19 37.17
CA THR A 461 13.15 -18.69 36.88
C THR A 461 14.19 -19.62 37.53
N PRO A 462 15.25 -20.05 36.83
CA PRO A 462 16.20 -21.01 37.37
C PRO A 462 17.01 -20.46 38.54
N ASP A 463 17.21 -21.27 39.59
CA ASP A 463 17.97 -20.87 40.79
C ASP A 463 19.44 -20.50 40.47
N GLY A 464 20.02 -21.07 39.40
CA GLY A 464 21.39 -20.79 38.96
C GLY A 464 21.55 -19.56 38.04
N LEU A 465 20.50 -18.76 37.85
CA LEU A 465 20.52 -17.58 36.98
C LEU A 465 20.74 -16.29 37.78
N ASP A 466 21.92 -15.70 37.67
CA ASP A 466 22.30 -14.40 38.27
C ASP A 466 21.79 -13.21 37.43
N ALA A 467 20.50 -13.24 37.09
CA ALA A 467 19.83 -12.16 36.36
C ALA A 467 18.32 -12.18 36.56
N THR A 468 17.70 -11.00 36.62
CA THR A 468 16.24 -10.87 36.59
C THR A 468 15.75 -10.76 35.15
N LEU A 469 15.07 -11.81 34.66
CA LEU A 469 14.45 -11.81 33.33
C LEU A 469 13.32 -10.80 33.26
N ARG A 470 13.29 -10.01 32.18
CA ARG A 470 12.14 -9.15 31.84
C ARG A 470 10.93 -9.98 31.43
N PRO A 471 9.69 -9.44 31.49
CA PRO A 471 8.48 -10.18 31.15
C PRO A 471 8.52 -10.84 29.77
N TYR A 472 9.03 -10.13 28.75
CA TYR A 472 9.19 -10.73 27.43
C TYR A 472 10.29 -11.82 27.44
N GLN A 473 11.43 -11.60 28.09
CA GLN A 473 12.50 -12.62 28.18
C GLN A 473 12.02 -13.88 28.89
N LYS A 474 11.17 -13.72 29.91
CA LYS A 474 10.50 -14.81 30.61
C LYS A 474 9.58 -15.60 29.68
N ARG A 475 8.71 -14.91 28.91
CA ARG A 475 7.89 -15.57 27.87
C ARG A 475 8.73 -16.32 26.84
N GLY A 476 9.89 -15.77 26.48
CA GLY A 476 10.80 -16.43 25.55
C GLY A 476 11.47 -17.66 26.14
N LEU A 477 11.81 -17.65 27.44
CA LEU A 477 12.22 -18.84 28.18
C LEU A 477 11.11 -19.90 28.19
N ASP A 478 9.88 -19.51 28.52
CA ASP A 478 8.73 -20.43 28.58
C ASP A 478 8.50 -21.11 27.23
N TRP A 479 8.55 -20.33 26.15
CA TRP A 479 8.46 -20.84 24.79
C TRP A 479 9.62 -21.77 24.42
N LEU A 480 10.86 -21.40 24.73
CA LEU A 480 12.02 -22.26 24.47
C LEU A 480 11.97 -23.58 25.24
N VAL A 481 11.49 -23.57 26.48
CA VAL A 481 11.29 -24.79 27.29
C VAL A 481 10.20 -25.66 26.67
N PHE A 482 9.10 -25.05 26.22
CA PHE A 482 8.03 -25.77 25.52
C PHE A 482 8.53 -26.45 24.24
N MET A 483 9.28 -25.73 23.39
CA MET A 483 9.88 -26.28 22.17
C MET A 483 10.87 -27.41 22.47
N SER A 484 11.71 -27.23 23.50
CA SER A 484 12.66 -28.25 23.95
C SER A 484 11.98 -29.51 24.45
N ARG A 485 10.89 -29.39 25.23
CA ARG A 485 10.09 -30.52 25.73
C ARG A 485 9.42 -31.31 24.60
N LEU A 486 8.97 -30.64 23.54
CA LEU A 486 8.36 -31.26 22.35
C LEU A 486 9.40 -31.76 21.33
N GLY A 487 10.69 -31.53 21.55
CA GLY A 487 11.74 -31.87 20.60
C GLY A 487 11.62 -31.16 19.25
N LEU A 488 10.90 -30.03 19.21
CA LEU A 488 10.72 -29.22 18.01
C LEU A 488 11.79 -28.13 17.99
N GLY A 489 12.41 -27.89 16.83
CA GLY A 489 13.40 -26.85 16.70
C GLY A 489 12.79 -25.45 16.80
N ALA A 490 13.57 -24.52 17.35
CA ALA A 490 13.12 -23.15 17.63
C ALA A 490 13.96 -22.12 16.87
N VAL A 491 13.32 -21.06 16.36
CA VAL A 491 13.97 -19.88 15.81
C VAL A 491 13.61 -18.68 16.69
N LEU A 492 14.56 -18.25 17.52
CA LEU A 492 14.41 -17.04 18.32
C LEU A 492 14.94 -15.85 17.51
N ALA A 493 14.01 -15.08 16.97
CA ALA A 493 14.23 -14.01 16.01
C ALA A 493 13.98 -12.61 16.61
N ASP A 494 14.16 -12.46 17.93
CA ASP A 494 14.06 -11.16 18.60
C ASP A 494 15.03 -10.13 18.03
N ASP A 495 14.62 -8.86 18.00
CA ASP A 495 15.49 -7.75 17.66
C ASP A 495 16.77 -7.77 18.48
N MET A 496 17.83 -7.30 17.85
CA MET A 496 19.15 -7.37 18.45
C MET A 496 19.25 -6.42 19.64
N GLY A 497 19.65 -6.95 20.80
CA GLY A 497 19.70 -6.20 22.05
C GLY A 497 18.59 -6.56 23.04
N LEU A 498 17.60 -7.36 22.65
CA LEU A 498 16.55 -7.89 23.54
C LEU A 498 17.03 -9.08 24.42
N GLY A 499 18.32 -9.43 24.38
CA GLY A 499 18.89 -10.44 25.27
C GLY A 499 18.60 -11.90 24.89
N LYS A 500 18.70 -12.25 23.60
CA LYS A 500 18.62 -13.66 23.13
C LYS A 500 19.63 -14.57 23.83
N THR A 501 20.85 -14.07 24.07
CA THR A 501 21.90 -14.76 24.81
C THR A 501 21.45 -15.13 26.23
N LEU A 502 20.91 -14.16 26.97
CA LEU A 502 20.39 -14.37 28.31
C LEU A 502 19.23 -15.38 28.34
N GLN A 503 18.31 -15.32 27.36
CA GLN A 503 17.21 -16.28 27.25
C GLN A 503 17.71 -17.72 27.02
N LEU A 504 18.73 -17.90 26.18
CA LEU A 504 19.34 -19.22 25.97
C LEU A 504 20.09 -19.71 27.22
N LEU A 505 20.84 -18.83 27.90
CA LEU A 505 21.53 -19.18 29.15
C LEU A 505 20.54 -19.55 30.25
N ALA A 506 19.41 -18.84 30.34
CA ALA A 506 18.32 -19.20 31.23
C ALA A 506 17.72 -20.58 30.89
N LEU A 507 17.58 -20.93 29.61
CA LEU A 507 17.14 -22.25 29.19
C LEU A 507 18.14 -23.35 29.61
N LEU A 508 19.43 -23.11 29.45
CA LEU A 508 20.50 -24.03 29.88
C LEU A 508 20.47 -24.21 31.41
N ALA A 509 20.35 -23.13 32.17
CA ALA A 509 20.23 -23.15 33.63
C ALA A 509 18.95 -23.85 34.10
N HIS A 510 17.83 -23.67 33.38
CA HIS A 510 16.56 -24.32 33.69
C HIS A 510 16.64 -25.84 33.56
N GLU A 511 17.21 -26.31 32.45
CA GLU A 511 17.26 -27.75 32.16
C GLU A 511 18.33 -28.49 32.96
N ASN A 512 19.43 -27.80 33.30
CA ASN A 512 20.60 -28.34 34.01
C ASN A 512 20.97 -29.77 33.56
N ALA A 513 21.04 -29.96 32.25
CA ALA A 513 21.13 -31.28 31.66
C ALA A 513 22.57 -31.82 31.69
N PRO A 514 22.77 -33.14 31.86
CA PRO A 514 24.10 -33.75 31.87
C PRO A 514 24.76 -33.81 30.48
N THR A 515 23.99 -33.61 29.40
CA THR A 515 24.47 -33.64 28.02
C THR A 515 24.70 -32.22 27.47
N PRO A 516 25.82 -31.96 26.78
CA PRO A 516 26.25 -30.61 26.43
C PRO A 516 25.41 -29.98 25.31
N THR A 517 25.43 -28.65 25.28
CA THR A 517 24.96 -27.85 24.14
C THR A 517 26.14 -27.36 23.30
N LEU A 518 26.08 -27.57 21.98
CA LEU A 518 27.00 -26.98 21.01
C LEU A 518 26.48 -25.63 20.55
N LEU A 519 27.18 -24.55 20.86
CA LEU A 519 26.93 -23.21 20.34
C LEU A 519 27.90 -22.88 19.21
N VAL A 520 27.36 -22.59 18.03
CA VAL A 520 28.10 -22.11 16.87
C VAL A 520 27.80 -20.63 16.68
N CYS A 521 28.82 -19.79 16.72
CA CYS A 521 28.63 -18.34 16.61
C CYS A 521 29.73 -17.70 15.74
N PRO A 522 29.57 -16.44 15.29
CA PRO A 522 30.65 -15.71 14.64
C PRO A 522 31.85 -15.57 15.58
N MET A 523 33.08 -15.60 15.04
CA MET A 523 34.29 -15.50 15.86
C MET A 523 34.28 -14.28 16.78
N SER A 524 33.69 -13.20 16.30
CA SER A 524 33.61 -11.94 17.00
C SER A 524 32.74 -11.92 18.25
N VAL A 525 31.87 -12.93 18.46
CA VAL A 525 30.96 -13.00 19.62
C VAL A 525 31.31 -14.12 20.60
N VAL A 526 32.27 -14.97 20.28
CA VAL A 526 32.75 -16.06 21.15
C VAL A 526 33.12 -15.55 22.55
N GLY A 527 33.89 -14.45 22.61
CA GLY A 527 34.28 -13.85 23.89
C GLY A 527 33.10 -13.26 24.67
N ASN A 528 32.09 -12.75 23.96
CA ASN A 528 30.88 -12.23 24.58
C ASN A 528 30.08 -13.35 25.26
N TRP A 529 29.88 -14.47 24.57
CA TRP A 529 29.22 -15.65 25.14
C TRP A 529 29.94 -16.20 26.38
N GLN A 530 31.27 -16.27 26.36
CA GLN A 530 32.04 -16.67 27.55
C GLN A 530 31.78 -15.74 28.74
N ARG A 531 31.83 -14.41 28.51
CA ARG A 531 31.63 -13.41 29.57
C ARG A 531 30.19 -13.42 30.08
N GLU A 532 29.20 -13.51 29.20
CA GLU A 532 27.79 -13.56 29.59
C GLU A 532 27.45 -14.86 30.32
N ALA A 533 27.99 -16.01 29.90
CA ALA A 533 27.83 -17.26 30.63
C ALA A 533 28.43 -17.17 32.05
N ALA A 534 29.68 -16.70 32.16
CA ALA A 534 30.34 -16.53 33.47
C ALA A 534 29.64 -15.51 34.37
N ARG A 535 28.96 -14.50 33.79
CA ARG A 535 28.23 -13.47 34.52
C ARG A 535 26.85 -13.94 34.98
N PHE A 536 26.09 -14.58 34.09
CA PHE A 536 24.67 -14.87 34.32
C PHE A 536 24.42 -16.29 34.83
N VAL A 537 25.31 -17.23 34.56
CA VAL A 537 25.21 -18.61 35.06
C VAL A 537 26.62 -19.09 35.46
N PRO A 538 27.20 -18.58 36.57
CA PRO A 538 28.61 -18.86 36.92
C PRO A 538 28.92 -20.35 37.13
N SER A 539 27.91 -21.17 37.43
CA SER A 539 28.03 -22.63 37.57
C SER A 539 28.14 -23.38 36.24
N LEU A 540 27.88 -22.73 35.10
CA LEU A 540 27.88 -23.35 33.78
C LEU A 540 29.32 -23.59 33.30
N ARG A 541 29.69 -24.84 33.02
CA ARG A 541 31.02 -25.20 32.53
C ARG A 541 31.10 -24.94 31.03
N VAL A 542 31.89 -23.93 30.65
CA VAL A 542 32.03 -23.48 29.25
C VAL A 542 33.38 -23.89 28.67
N LEU A 543 33.35 -24.66 27.58
CA LEU A 543 34.50 -25.01 26.76
C LEU A 543 34.50 -24.20 25.46
N VAL A 544 35.64 -23.60 25.10
CA VAL A 544 35.80 -22.94 23.79
C VAL A 544 36.66 -23.78 22.87
N HIS A 545 36.03 -24.34 21.84
CA HIS A 545 36.68 -25.08 20.78
C HIS A 545 37.15 -24.14 19.67
N HIS A 546 38.26 -23.45 19.91
CA HIS A 546 38.86 -22.52 18.94
C HIS A 546 40.38 -22.40 19.09
N GLY A 547 41.06 -22.18 17.97
CA GLY A 547 42.50 -21.88 17.94
C GLY A 547 43.38 -23.09 17.59
N PRO A 548 44.70 -22.86 17.45
CA PRO A 548 45.66 -23.90 17.05
C PRO A 548 45.92 -24.94 18.16
N GLN A 549 45.67 -24.59 19.42
CA GLN A 549 45.84 -25.46 20.59
C GLN A 549 44.50 -26.10 21.05
N ARG A 550 43.46 -26.05 20.22
CA ARG A 550 42.18 -26.68 20.57
C ARG A 550 42.37 -28.20 20.70
N LEU A 551 41.66 -28.79 21.66
CA LEU A 551 41.71 -30.22 21.91
C LEU A 551 41.21 -31.00 20.69
N SER A 552 41.69 -32.22 20.53
CA SER A 552 41.24 -33.14 19.48
C SER A 552 41.32 -34.59 19.92
N GLY A 553 40.54 -35.49 19.31
CA GLY A 553 40.47 -36.90 19.64
C GLY A 553 39.88 -37.14 21.02
N ASP A 554 40.45 -38.09 21.76
CA ASP A 554 39.95 -38.50 23.08
C ASP A 554 39.94 -37.35 24.10
N ASP A 555 40.92 -36.44 24.03
CA ASP A 555 40.99 -35.26 24.91
C ASP A 555 39.82 -34.29 24.67
N PHE A 556 39.39 -34.15 23.41
CA PHE A 556 38.21 -33.35 23.08
C PHE A 556 36.94 -34.00 23.61
N THR A 557 36.77 -35.31 23.38
CA THR A 557 35.61 -36.08 23.89
C THR A 557 35.51 -36.00 25.42
N ALA A 558 36.62 -36.14 26.14
CA ALA A 558 36.67 -36.00 27.59
C ALA A 558 36.25 -34.60 28.05
N ALA A 559 36.77 -33.55 27.40
CA ALA A 559 36.43 -32.17 27.73
C ALA A 559 34.96 -31.83 27.42
N VAL A 560 34.41 -32.32 26.30
CA VAL A 560 33.00 -32.15 25.92
C VAL A 560 32.07 -32.79 26.96
N THR A 561 32.40 -34.00 27.41
CA THR A 561 31.62 -34.73 28.43
C THR A 561 31.60 -34.02 29.79
N GLN A 562 32.64 -33.23 30.10
CA GLN A 562 32.74 -32.45 31.33
C GLN A 562 32.18 -31.03 31.21
N SER A 563 31.66 -30.65 30.03
CA SER A 563 31.17 -29.31 29.76
C SER A 563 29.64 -29.28 29.65
N ASP A 564 29.05 -28.14 29.96
CA ASP A 564 27.61 -27.91 29.76
C ASP A 564 27.37 -27.14 28.45
N LEU A 565 28.30 -26.26 28.08
CA LEU A 565 28.28 -25.44 26.87
C LEU A 565 29.62 -25.50 26.14
N VAL A 566 29.60 -25.91 24.87
CA VAL A 566 30.77 -25.91 23.99
C VAL A 566 30.58 -24.85 22.91
N ILE A 567 31.49 -23.88 22.84
CA ILE A 567 31.41 -22.76 21.89
C ILE A 567 32.42 -22.96 20.76
N THR A 568 31.96 -22.91 19.53
CA THR A 568 32.81 -22.93 18.33
C THR A 568 32.35 -21.89 17.29
N THR A 569 33.05 -21.85 16.16
CA THR A 569 32.76 -20.93 15.05
C THR A 569 32.27 -21.66 13.82
N TYR A 570 31.51 -20.99 12.94
CA TYR A 570 31.03 -21.56 11.68
C TYR A 570 32.14 -22.16 10.80
N ALA A 571 33.33 -21.56 10.80
CA ALA A 571 34.46 -22.06 10.04
C ALA A 571 35.00 -23.38 10.62
N LEU A 572 35.10 -23.46 11.95
CA LEU A 572 35.55 -24.67 12.64
C LEU A 572 34.50 -25.78 12.63
N LEU A 573 33.21 -25.44 12.73
CA LEU A 573 32.12 -26.40 12.55
C LEU A 573 32.27 -27.17 11.23
N ALA A 574 32.55 -26.47 10.13
CA ALA A 574 32.72 -27.10 8.83
C ALA A 574 34.03 -27.90 8.72
N ARG A 575 35.09 -27.45 9.39
CA ARG A 575 36.40 -28.09 9.37
C ARG A 575 36.45 -29.37 10.21
N ASP A 576 35.89 -29.32 11.41
CA ASP A 576 35.99 -30.36 12.44
C ASP A 576 34.66 -31.16 12.54
N VAL A 577 33.86 -31.14 11.48
CA VAL A 577 32.52 -31.76 11.45
C VAL A 577 32.54 -33.25 11.79
N ALA A 578 33.61 -33.97 11.44
CA ALA A 578 33.73 -35.41 11.70
C ALA A 578 33.77 -35.68 13.21
N GLU A 579 34.65 -34.98 13.92
CA GLU A 579 34.82 -35.08 15.37
C GLU A 579 33.59 -34.59 16.14
N LEU A 580 32.98 -33.50 15.66
CA LEU A 580 31.74 -32.96 16.26
C LEU A 580 30.54 -33.90 16.09
N LYS A 581 30.52 -34.77 15.08
CA LYS A 581 29.43 -35.75 14.86
C LYS A 581 29.50 -36.95 15.79
N GLU A 582 30.67 -37.25 16.33
CA GLU A 582 30.90 -38.39 17.23
C GLU A 582 30.40 -38.12 18.65
N GLN A 583 30.07 -36.87 18.97
CA GLN A 583 29.62 -36.44 20.30
C GLN A 583 28.09 -36.44 20.41
N ASP A 584 27.59 -36.73 21.62
CA ASP A 584 26.15 -36.70 21.94
C ASP A 584 25.71 -35.30 22.39
N TRP A 585 25.16 -34.52 21.45
CA TRP A 585 24.66 -33.18 21.74
C TRP A 585 23.19 -33.21 22.17
N ARG A 586 22.90 -32.60 23.33
CA ARG A 586 21.51 -32.28 23.69
C ARG A 586 20.93 -31.30 22.69
N ARG A 587 21.70 -30.25 22.40
CA ARG A 587 21.25 -29.14 21.56
C ARG A 587 22.38 -28.61 20.69
N VAL A 588 22.04 -28.24 19.46
CA VAL A 588 22.88 -27.41 18.61
C VAL A 588 22.22 -26.04 18.47
N VAL A 589 22.97 -24.99 18.76
CA VAL A 589 22.52 -23.61 18.69
C VAL A 589 23.36 -22.85 17.66
N LEU A 590 22.70 -22.16 16.75
CA LEU A 590 23.34 -21.26 15.80
C LEU A 590 23.05 -19.82 16.21
N ASP A 591 24.07 -19.09 16.63
CA ASP A 591 23.97 -17.64 16.83
C ASP A 591 24.29 -16.89 15.54
N GLU A 592 23.57 -15.80 15.28
CA GLU A 592 23.58 -15.10 13.99
C GLU A 592 23.34 -16.09 12.83
N ALA A 593 22.23 -16.83 12.90
CA ALA A 593 21.90 -17.92 11.98
C ALA A 593 21.84 -17.51 10.48
N GLN A 594 21.82 -16.22 10.15
CA GLN A 594 22.02 -15.73 8.78
C GLN A 594 23.35 -16.18 8.17
N HIS A 595 24.34 -16.61 8.96
CA HIS A 595 25.57 -17.24 8.46
C HIS A 595 25.33 -18.54 7.67
N ILE A 596 24.17 -19.21 7.85
CA ILE A 596 23.79 -20.40 7.07
C ILE A 596 22.71 -20.11 6.02
N LYS A 597 22.51 -18.85 5.63
CA LYS A 597 21.46 -18.44 4.68
C LYS A 597 21.48 -19.16 3.34
N ASN A 598 22.65 -19.62 2.91
CA ASN A 598 22.78 -20.48 1.74
C ASN A 598 22.99 -21.95 2.15
N ALA A 599 21.96 -22.77 1.95
CA ALA A 599 21.93 -24.18 2.32
C ALA A 599 23.05 -25.03 1.67
N LYS A 600 23.64 -24.58 0.55
CA LYS A 600 24.67 -25.32 -0.22
C LYS A 600 26.08 -25.15 0.33
N THR A 601 26.29 -24.14 1.18
CA THR A 601 27.60 -23.86 1.80
C THR A 601 28.08 -25.03 2.66
N SER A 602 29.41 -25.17 2.83
CA SER A 602 29.97 -26.20 3.70
C SER A 602 29.54 -26.01 5.16
N GLN A 603 29.43 -24.75 5.61
CA GLN A 603 28.96 -24.41 6.96
C GLN A 603 27.50 -24.84 7.19
N ALA A 604 26.59 -24.52 6.27
CA ALA A 604 25.18 -24.90 6.41
C ALA A 604 24.99 -26.42 6.36
N ARG A 605 25.72 -27.12 5.47
CA ARG A 605 25.71 -28.59 5.42
C ARG A 605 26.25 -29.21 6.70
N ALA A 606 27.34 -28.68 7.25
CA ALA A 606 27.91 -29.16 8.51
C ALA A 606 26.91 -28.99 9.66
N ALA A 607 26.32 -27.80 9.81
CA ALA A 607 25.34 -27.49 10.85
C ALA A 607 24.13 -28.44 10.87
N ARG A 608 23.57 -28.76 9.70
CA ARG A 608 22.45 -29.72 9.61
C ARG A 608 22.87 -31.16 9.89
N SER A 609 24.14 -31.49 9.69
CA SER A 609 24.64 -32.86 9.79
C SER A 609 25.04 -33.30 11.20
N ILE A 610 25.23 -32.36 12.14
CA ILE A 610 25.52 -32.69 13.54
C ILE A 610 24.28 -33.31 14.19
N PRO A 611 24.34 -34.53 14.76
CA PRO A 611 23.22 -35.12 15.51
C PRO A 611 22.91 -34.28 16.76
N ALA A 612 21.63 -34.02 17.02
CA ALA A 612 21.20 -33.30 18.22
C ALA A 612 19.73 -33.60 18.51
N ALA A 613 19.36 -33.65 19.79
CA ALA A 613 17.96 -33.85 20.21
C ALA A 613 17.09 -32.60 19.98
N HIS A 614 17.68 -31.40 20.13
CA HIS A 614 16.99 -30.12 19.91
C HIS A 614 17.87 -29.15 19.12
N ARG A 615 17.26 -28.23 18.36
CA ARG A 615 17.99 -27.26 17.53
C ARG A 615 17.43 -25.87 17.72
N VAL A 616 18.30 -24.89 17.92
CA VAL A 616 17.89 -23.49 18.10
C VAL A 616 18.66 -22.60 17.14
N ALA A 617 17.95 -21.74 16.41
CA ALA A 617 18.56 -20.66 15.64
C ALA A 617 18.27 -19.33 16.32
N LEU A 618 19.31 -18.55 16.60
CA LEU A 618 19.20 -17.18 17.10
C LEU A 618 19.52 -16.24 15.94
N THR A 619 18.64 -15.29 15.68
CA THR A 619 18.83 -14.28 14.63
C THR A 619 18.19 -12.95 15.02
N GLY A 620 18.68 -11.84 14.49
CA GLY A 620 18.03 -10.52 14.61
C GLY A 620 16.91 -10.32 13.57
N THR A 621 17.01 -11.01 12.43
CA THR A 621 16.05 -10.92 11.33
C THR A 621 15.89 -12.32 10.72
N PRO A 622 14.71 -12.96 10.82
CA PRO A 622 14.52 -14.32 10.33
C PRO A 622 14.53 -14.40 8.80
N VAL A 623 14.23 -13.29 8.12
CA VAL A 623 14.41 -13.09 6.69
C VAL A 623 15.24 -11.82 6.51
N GLU A 624 16.47 -11.95 6.01
CA GLU A 624 17.34 -10.78 5.77
C GLU A 624 17.11 -10.25 4.34
N ASN A 625 17.00 -11.14 3.35
CA ASN A 625 16.94 -10.74 1.94
C ASN A 625 16.02 -11.59 1.04
N ARG A 626 15.85 -12.89 1.30
CA ARG A 626 15.11 -13.83 0.42
C ARG A 626 14.43 -14.94 1.21
N LEU A 627 13.31 -15.45 0.70
CA LEU A 627 12.58 -16.58 1.31
C LEU A 627 13.41 -17.88 1.38
N ASP A 628 14.38 -18.05 0.47
CA ASP A 628 15.35 -19.16 0.51
C ASP A 628 16.17 -19.19 1.83
N GLU A 629 16.44 -18.02 2.42
CA GLU A 629 17.22 -17.89 3.65
C GLU A 629 16.42 -18.38 4.85
N LEU A 630 15.15 -18.00 4.91
CA LEU A 630 14.18 -18.50 5.89
C LEU A 630 14.10 -20.03 5.83
N ARG A 631 14.00 -20.59 4.61
CA ARG A 631 14.01 -22.04 4.42
C ARG A 631 15.27 -22.68 4.98
N SER A 632 16.45 -22.12 4.73
CA SER A 632 17.71 -22.70 5.21
C SER A 632 17.78 -22.74 6.74
N ILE A 633 17.29 -21.69 7.41
CA ILE A 633 17.25 -21.60 8.89
C ILE A 633 16.21 -22.56 9.46
N LEU A 634 15.00 -22.59 8.88
CA LEU A 634 13.93 -23.48 9.33
C LEU A 634 14.23 -24.95 9.05
N ASP A 635 14.90 -25.27 7.93
CA ASP A 635 15.35 -26.63 7.63
C ASP A 635 16.49 -27.08 8.57
N PHE A 636 17.28 -26.15 9.10
CA PHE A 636 18.17 -26.46 10.22
C PHE A 636 17.38 -26.76 11.50
N ALA A 637 16.44 -25.90 11.89
CA ALA A 637 15.69 -26.08 13.14
C ALA A 637 14.79 -27.33 13.09
N ASN A 638 13.99 -27.46 12.02
CA ASN A 638 12.99 -28.49 11.78
C ASN A 638 13.16 -29.07 10.37
N SER A 639 14.12 -29.99 10.23
CA SER A 639 14.47 -30.60 8.94
C SER A 639 13.27 -31.20 8.21
N GLY A 640 13.12 -30.82 6.94
CA GLY A 640 12.08 -31.35 6.06
C GLY A 640 10.67 -30.78 6.26
N ILE A 641 10.45 -29.85 7.20
CA ILE A 641 9.12 -29.27 7.44
C ILE A 641 8.59 -28.48 6.24
N LEU A 642 9.47 -27.84 5.49
CA LEU A 642 9.14 -27.07 4.28
C LEU A 642 9.34 -27.88 2.99
N GLY A 643 9.49 -29.20 3.09
CA GLY A 643 9.77 -30.11 1.97
C GLY A 643 11.04 -29.76 1.17
N SER A 644 11.08 -30.19 -0.10
CA SER A 644 12.26 -30.04 -0.96
C SER A 644 12.50 -28.59 -1.42
N GLU A 645 13.75 -28.26 -1.79
CA GLU A 645 14.11 -26.91 -2.30
C GLU A 645 13.29 -26.54 -3.54
N ALA A 646 13.08 -27.51 -4.43
CA ALA A 646 12.31 -27.32 -5.66
C ALA A 646 10.82 -27.03 -5.36
N MET A 647 10.23 -27.78 -4.41
CA MET A 647 8.84 -27.60 -4.03
C MET A 647 8.64 -26.25 -3.31
N PHE A 648 9.49 -25.93 -2.33
CA PHE A 648 9.41 -24.65 -1.61
C PHE A 648 9.51 -23.46 -2.57
N ARG A 649 10.40 -23.56 -3.57
CA ARG A 649 10.55 -22.51 -4.57
C ARG A 649 9.32 -22.36 -5.45
N LYS A 650 8.73 -23.47 -5.91
CA LYS A 650 7.51 -23.48 -6.70
C LYS A 650 6.32 -22.92 -5.92
N ARG A 651 6.21 -23.23 -4.62
CA ARG A 651 5.00 -22.95 -3.83
C ARG A 651 5.00 -21.61 -3.11
N PHE A 652 6.17 -21.15 -2.67
CA PHE A 652 6.27 -19.93 -1.87
C PHE A 652 7.13 -18.88 -2.58
N VAL A 653 8.34 -19.23 -3.01
CA VAL A 653 9.26 -18.23 -3.56
C VAL A 653 8.72 -17.60 -4.85
N VAL A 654 8.28 -18.40 -5.82
CA VAL A 654 7.76 -17.85 -7.09
C VAL A 654 6.44 -17.09 -6.89
N PRO A 655 5.41 -17.64 -6.22
CA PRO A 655 4.16 -16.91 -6.03
C PRO A 655 4.33 -15.62 -5.22
N ILE A 656 5.13 -15.63 -4.14
CA ILE A 656 5.33 -14.46 -3.29
C ILE A 656 6.21 -13.41 -3.98
N GLU A 657 7.38 -13.79 -4.50
CA GLU A 657 8.35 -12.81 -5.03
C GLU A 657 8.00 -12.32 -6.45
N ARG A 658 7.31 -13.14 -7.28
CA ARG A 658 7.01 -12.81 -8.68
C ARG A 658 5.54 -12.44 -8.92
N GLU A 659 4.61 -13.15 -8.28
CA GLU A 659 3.17 -13.02 -8.54
C GLU A 659 2.47 -12.16 -7.46
N GLN A 660 3.17 -11.79 -6.39
CA GLN A 660 2.65 -11.04 -5.24
C GLN A 660 1.41 -11.70 -4.60
N ASP A 661 1.41 -13.03 -4.56
CA ASP A 661 0.30 -13.83 -4.04
C ASP A 661 0.23 -13.76 -2.50
N GLU A 662 -0.74 -13.00 -1.97
CA GLU A 662 -1.00 -12.86 -0.53
C GLU A 662 -1.42 -14.18 0.14
N THR A 663 -2.06 -15.10 -0.60
CA THR A 663 -2.48 -16.40 -0.05
C THR A 663 -1.28 -17.30 0.21
N ALA A 664 -0.25 -17.22 -0.64
CA ALA A 664 1.02 -17.92 -0.45
C ALA A 664 1.77 -17.37 0.78
N VAL A 665 1.72 -16.06 1.02
CA VAL A 665 2.28 -15.43 2.24
C VAL A 665 1.57 -15.93 3.49
N ALA A 666 0.23 -15.90 3.51
CA ALA A 666 -0.57 -16.35 4.64
C ALA A 666 -0.29 -17.82 4.98
N ARG A 667 -0.20 -18.68 3.96
CA ARG A 667 0.14 -20.10 4.11
C ARG A 667 1.55 -20.31 4.67
N LEU A 668 2.54 -19.58 4.16
CA LEU A 668 3.91 -19.65 4.68
C LEU A 668 3.95 -19.23 6.14
N ARG A 669 3.24 -18.16 6.50
CA ARG A 669 3.16 -17.68 7.89
C ARG A 669 2.51 -18.72 8.80
N ALA A 670 1.41 -19.34 8.39
CA ALA A 670 0.72 -20.37 9.18
C ALA A 670 1.63 -21.58 9.49
N VAL A 671 2.42 -22.02 8.50
CA VAL A 671 3.34 -23.16 8.66
C VAL A 671 4.57 -22.80 9.51
N THR A 672 5.05 -21.56 9.43
CA THR A 672 6.33 -21.17 10.05
C THR A 672 6.18 -20.51 11.41
N SER A 673 5.07 -19.83 11.68
CA SER A 673 4.79 -19.12 12.93
C SER A 673 5.01 -19.95 14.21
N PRO A 674 4.62 -21.24 14.27
CA PRO A 674 4.83 -22.06 15.47
C PRO A 674 6.30 -22.20 15.89
N PHE A 675 7.22 -22.09 14.93
CA PHE A 675 8.65 -22.34 15.14
C PHE A 675 9.47 -21.05 15.25
N VAL A 676 8.85 -19.88 15.04
CA VAL A 676 9.53 -18.59 14.99
C VAL A 676 8.93 -17.66 16.05
N LEU A 677 9.70 -17.37 17.09
CA LEU A 677 9.37 -16.30 18.04
C LEU A 677 10.13 -15.04 17.66
N ARG A 678 9.42 -14.00 17.23
CA ARG A 678 9.98 -12.69 16.86
C ARG A 678 9.33 -11.57 17.66
N ARG A 679 10.14 -10.73 18.28
CA ARG A 679 9.72 -9.49 18.95
C ARG A 679 10.60 -8.35 18.52
N VAL A 680 9.99 -7.20 18.28
CA VAL A 680 10.67 -5.97 17.84
C VAL A 680 10.80 -4.98 18.98
N LYS A 681 11.81 -4.11 18.94
CA LYS A 681 11.97 -3.07 19.98
C LYS A 681 10.83 -2.07 20.02
N THR A 682 10.08 -1.95 18.91
CA THR A 682 8.89 -1.11 18.78
C THR A 682 7.62 -1.78 19.32
N ASP A 683 7.69 -3.01 19.83
CA ASP A 683 6.56 -3.68 20.46
C ASP A 683 6.23 -2.95 21.77
N PRO A 684 5.00 -2.43 21.97
CA PRO A 684 4.59 -1.76 23.21
C PRO A 684 4.83 -2.60 24.47
N ALA A 685 4.81 -3.94 24.37
CA ALA A 685 5.12 -4.84 25.47
C ALA A 685 6.63 -4.97 25.78
N VAL A 686 7.49 -4.36 24.96
CA VAL A 686 8.95 -4.31 25.06
C VAL A 686 9.45 -2.87 25.31
N ILE A 687 8.79 -1.85 24.75
CA ILE A 687 9.16 -0.43 24.80
C ILE A 687 9.28 0.12 26.24
N ALA A 688 8.46 -0.34 27.19
CA ALA A 688 8.37 0.27 28.52
C ALA A 688 9.70 0.31 29.32
N ASP A 689 10.74 -0.42 28.90
CA ASP A 689 12.02 -0.58 29.61
C ASP A 689 13.27 -0.05 28.86
N LEU A 690 13.14 0.57 27.67
CA LEU A 690 14.27 1.16 26.91
C LEU A 690 14.12 2.69 26.79
N PRO A 691 15.22 3.47 26.89
CA PRO A 691 15.18 4.91 26.63
C PRO A 691 14.84 5.18 25.16
N ASP A 692 14.57 6.44 24.81
CA ASP A 692 14.15 6.77 23.45
C ASP A 692 15.32 6.64 22.46
N LYS A 693 15.02 6.20 21.24
CA LYS A 693 15.97 6.19 20.12
C LYS A 693 15.50 7.18 19.07
N PHE A 694 16.32 8.20 18.82
CA PHE A 694 16.06 9.21 17.81
C PHE A 694 16.96 8.97 16.60
N GLU A 695 16.38 8.54 15.48
CA GLU A 695 17.11 8.41 14.21
C GLU A 695 16.85 9.62 13.31
N MET A 696 17.93 10.21 12.80
CA MET A 696 17.86 11.35 11.89
C MET A 696 18.86 11.22 10.75
N THR A 697 18.44 11.61 9.55
CA THR A 697 19.34 11.79 8.41
C THR A 697 19.92 13.19 8.46
N VAL A 698 21.25 13.30 8.47
CA VAL A 698 21.97 14.58 8.45
C VAL A 698 22.48 14.80 7.03
N ARG A 699 21.94 15.82 6.38
CA ARG A 699 22.29 16.18 5.00
C ARG A 699 23.57 17.02 4.98
N ALA A 700 24.56 16.56 4.22
CA ALA A 700 25.84 17.22 4.04
C ALA A 700 25.98 17.70 2.60
N ASN A 701 26.36 18.96 2.39
CA ASN A 701 26.68 19.44 1.06
C ASN A 701 28.11 19.01 0.69
N LEU A 702 28.37 18.78 -0.59
CA LEU A 702 29.72 18.54 -1.09
C LEU A 702 30.50 19.86 -1.12
N THR A 703 31.80 19.80 -0.84
CA THR A 703 32.70 20.91 -1.16
C THR A 703 32.87 21.05 -2.68
N ALA A 704 33.31 22.21 -3.15
CA ALA A 704 33.62 22.43 -4.57
C ALA A 704 34.64 21.40 -5.12
N GLU A 705 35.62 21.00 -4.29
CA GLU A 705 36.59 19.94 -4.63
C GLU A 705 35.89 18.59 -4.78
N GLN A 706 35.02 18.21 -3.84
CA GLN A 706 34.25 16.97 -3.92
C GLN A 706 33.32 16.93 -5.14
N ALA A 707 32.60 18.01 -5.43
CA ALA A 707 31.69 18.08 -6.57
C ALA A 707 32.41 17.99 -7.93
N ALA A 708 33.62 18.55 -8.03
CA ALA A 708 34.46 18.39 -9.22
C ALA A 708 34.93 16.94 -9.39
N LEU A 709 35.43 16.32 -8.31
CA LEU A 709 35.86 14.91 -8.31
C LEU A 709 34.69 13.96 -8.61
N TYR A 710 33.52 14.23 -8.02
CA TYR A 710 32.32 13.43 -8.20
C TYR A 710 31.89 13.41 -9.68
N ARG A 711 31.78 14.58 -10.31
CA ARG A 711 31.46 14.70 -11.75
C ARG A 711 32.47 13.95 -12.62
N ALA A 712 33.76 14.13 -12.35
CA ALA A 712 34.82 13.44 -13.10
C ALA A 712 34.72 11.91 -12.99
N VAL A 713 34.37 11.37 -11.82
CA VAL A 713 34.17 9.92 -11.63
C VAL A 713 32.94 9.42 -12.38
N VAL A 714 31.84 10.18 -12.39
CA VAL A 714 30.63 9.83 -13.15
C VAL A 714 30.92 9.82 -14.65
N ASP A 715 31.58 10.86 -15.17
CA ASP A 715 31.88 10.97 -16.60
C ASP A 715 32.82 9.85 -17.08
N ASP A 716 33.89 9.56 -16.32
CA ASP A 716 34.80 8.44 -16.60
C ASP A 716 34.07 7.10 -16.57
N MET A 717 33.20 6.89 -15.58
CA MET A 717 32.39 5.68 -15.49
C MET A 717 31.47 5.53 -16.71
N MET A 718 30.72 6.58 -17.07
CA MET A 718 29.77 6.56 -18.19
C MET A 718 30.48 6.27 -19.52
N ALA A 719 31.67 6.84 -19.73
CA ALA A 719 32.52 6.52 -20.87
C ALA A 719 32.96 5.05 -20.87
N GLN A 720 33.37 4.50 -19.71
CA GLN A 720 33.86 3.12 -19.59
C GLN A 720 32.77 2.05 -19.71
N ILE A 721 31.52 2.33 -19.35
CA ILE A 721 30.43 1.35 -19.40
C ILE A 721 29.73 1.28 -20.75
N LYS A 722 29.87 2.31 -21.60
CA LYS A 722 29.21 2.42 -22.91
C LYS A 722 29.43 1.18 -23.79
N ASP A 723 30.64 0.63 -23.78
CA ASP A 723 31.03 -0.51 -24.64
C ASP A 723 31.20 -1.84 -23.88
N LYS A 724 30.91 -1.88 -22.56
CA LYS A 724 31.09 -3.09 -21.73
C LYS A 724 29.76 -3.81 -21.51
N LYS A 725 29.77 -5.15 -21.64
CA LYS A 725 28.62 -6.04 -21.35
C LYS A 725 28.95 -7.10 -20.30
N GLY A 726 27.91 -7.68 -19.71
CA GLY A 726 28.04 -8.80 -18.75
C GLY A 726 28.87 -8.46 -17.52
N MET A 727 29.72 -9.40 -17.09
CA MET A 727 30.50 -9.28 -15.84
C MET A 727 31.46 -8.07 -15.84
N LYS A 728 32.02 -7.70 -17.00
CA LYS A 728 32.90 -6.52 -17.12
C LYS A 728 32.16 -5.21 -16.86
N ARG A 729 30.89 -5.13 -17.24
CA ARG A 729 30.02 -3.99 -16.91
C ARG A 729 29.75 -3.94 -15.42
N LYS A 730 29.28 -5.06 -14.84
CA LYS A 730 28.98 -5.16 -13.40
C LYS A 730 30.17 -4.74 -12.54
N GLY A 731 31.38 -5.24 -12.86
CA GLY A 731 32.61 -4.86 -12.15
C GLY A 731 32.96 -3.38 -12.26
N ALA A 732 32.80 -2.77 -13.44
CA ALA A 732 33.06 -1.34 -13.64
C ALA A 732 32.08 -0.46 -12.85
N VAL A 733 30.79 -0.84 -12.81
CA VAL A 733 29.76 -0.15 -12.03
C VAL A 733 30.09 -0.20 -10.53
N LEU A 734 30.37 -1.38 -9.98
CA LEU A 734 30.71 -1.55 -8.56
C LEU A 734 31.97 -0.75 -8.16
N ALA A 735 32.99 -0.75 -9.02
CA ALA A 735 34.21 0.03 -8.78
C ALA A 735 33.93 1.54 -8.75
N ALA A 736 33.09 2.04 -9.65
CA ALA A 736 32.73 3.45 -9.69
C ALA A 736 31.83 3.87 -8.52
N LEU A 737 30.84 3.05 -8.13
CA LEU A 737 30.05 3.28 -6.92
C LEU A 737 30.94 3.40 -5.67
N THR A 738 31.94 2.53 -5.57
CA THR A 738 32.94 2.59 -4.49
C THR A 738 33.68 3.93 -4.50
N LYS A 739 34.18 4.36 -5.67
CA LYS A 739 34.87 5.66 -5.83
C LYS A 739 33.98 6.84 -5.45
N LEU A 740 32.72 6.86 -5.89
CA LEU A 740 31.76 7.93 -5.57
C LEU A 740 31.54 8.04 -4.06
N LYS A 741 31.40 6.91 -3.35
CA LYS A 741 31.33 6.90 -1.89
C LYS A 741 32.61 7.44 -1.24
N GLN A 742 33.78 7.09 -1.78
CA GLN A 742 35.06 7.64 -1.29
C GLN A 742 35.13 9.16 -1.44
N VAL A 743 34.67 9.70 -2.58
CA VAL A 743 34.59 11.15 -2.83
C VAL A 743 33.63 11.82 -1.85
N CYS A 744 32.44 11.25 -1.63
CA CYS A 744 31.46 11.77 -0.67
C CYS A 744 32.02 11.80 0.76
N ASN A 745 32.82 10.79 1.13
CA ASN A 745 33.49 10.74 2.43
C ASN A 745 34.57 11.81 2.56
N HIS A 746 35.57 11.82 1.67
CA HIS A 746 36.64 12.81 1.68
C HIS A 746 37.51 12.76 0.41
N PRO A 747 37.95 13.90 -0.16
CA PRO A 747 38.86 13.92 -1.32
C PRO A 747 40.13 13.08 -1.14
N ALA A 748 40.81 13.18 0.01
CA ALA A 748 42.01 12.39 0.30
C ALA A 748 41.74 10.87 0.41
N HIS A 749 40.52 10.45 0.76
CA HIS A 749 40.15 9.03 0.79
C HIS A 749 40.03 8.47 -0.64
N PHE A 750 39.51 9.26 -1.58
CA PHE A 750 39.48 8.90 -2.99
C PHE A 750 40.86 8.99 -3.65
N LEU A 751 41.59 10.09 -3.46
CA LEU A 751 42.87 10.36 -4.11
C LEU A 751 44.01 9.49 -3.59
N ARG A 752 43.95 9.07 -2.31
CA ARG A 752 45.00 8.27 -1.64
C ARG A 752 46.39 8.90 -1.73
N ASP A 753 46.44 10.23 -1.71
CA ASP A 753 47.64 11.04 -1.92
C ASP A 753 48.30 11.51 -0.61
N GLY A 754 47.73 11.12 0.54
CA GLY A 754 48.20 11.54 1.87
C GLY A 754 47.94 13.02 2.18
N SER A 755 47.10 13.69 1.39
CA SER A 755 46.75 15.09 1.62
C SER A 755 45.96 15.28 2.91
N ALA A 756 46.17 16.42 3.58
CA ALA A 756 45.54 16.72 4.86
C ALA A 756 44.00 16.81 4.76
N VAL A 757 43.33 16.56 5.90
CA VAL A 757 41.87 16.68 6.07
C VAL A 757 41.41 18.12 5.85
N MET A 758 42.19 19.07 6.38
CA MET A 758 41.95 20.51 6.25
C MET A 758 42.82 21.12 5.14
N ARG A 759 42.30 22.14 4.46
CA ARG A 759 43.07 23.02 3.56
C ARG A 759 42.78 24.47 3.90
N ARG A 760 43.81 25.24 4.23
CA ARG A 760 43.68 26.67 4.61
C ARG A 760 42.65 26.91 5.73
N GLY A 761 42.60 26.01 6.71
CA GLY A 761 41.66 26.10 7.84
C GLY A 761 40.22 25.71 7.52
N GLN A 762 39.93 25.23 6.30
CA GLN A 762 38.62 24.76 5.90
C GLN A 762 38.61 23.25 5.67
N HIS A 763 37.49 22.61 5.99
CA HIS A 763 37.25 21.21 5.71
C HIS A 763 37.19 20.95 4.21
N ARG A 764 37.85 19.88 3.77
CA ARG A 764 37.74 19.41 2.37
C ARG A 764 36.58 18.45 2.15
N SER A 765 35.92 18.02 3.23
CA SER A 765 34.71 17.20 3.21
C SER A 765 33.58 17.88 3.98
N GLY A 766 32.43 18.06 3.33
CA GLY A 766 31.26 18.60 4.02
C GLY A 766 30.74 17.67 5.12
N LYS A 767 30.91 16.35 4.98
CA LYS A 767 30.55 15.39 6.03
C LYS A 767 31.43 15.54 7.27
N LEU A 768 32.75 15.66 7.10
CA LEU A 768 33.65 15.78 8.25
C LEU A 768 33.50 17.12 8.98
N GLY A 769 33.16 18.19 8.26
CA GLY A 769 32.78 19.45 8.89
C GLY A 769 31.59 19.28 9.85
N LEU A 770 30.50 18.68 9.37
CA LEU A 770 29.32 18.41 10.21
C LEU A 770 29.61 17.44 11.35
N VAL A 771 30.46 16.43 11.13
CA VAL A 771 30.87 15.50 12.20
C VAL A 771 31.65 16.23 13.27
N GLU A 772 32.55 17.15 12.90
CA GLU A 772 33.26 17.97 13.87
C GLU A 772 32.29 18.79 14.72
N ASP A 773 31.30 19.46 14.11
CA ASP A 773 30.28 20.25 14.82
C ASP A 773 29.45 19.39 15.79
N ILE A 774 29.06 18.18 15.36
CA ILE A 774 28.36 17.20 16.19
C ILE A 774 29.24 16.80 17.38
N LEU A 775 30.51 16.50 17.12
CA LEU A 775 31.45 16.02 18.14
C LEU A 775 31.84 17.12 19.14
N ASP A 776 31.95 18.38 18.71
CA ASP A 776 32.16 19.52 19.61
C ASP A 776 31.04 19.60 20.66
N SER A 777 29.79 19.41 20.23
CA SER A 777 28.64 19.39 21.14
C SER A 777 28.69 18.18 22.09
N VAL A 778 28.91 16.97 21.55
CA VAL A 778 28.96 15.72 22.32
C VAL A 778 30.05 15.76 23.39
N VAL A 779 31.25 16.21 23.03
CA VAL A 779 32.39 16.26 23.95
C VAL A 779 32.17 17.35 25.01
N ALA A 780 31.59 18.51 24.63
CA ALA A 780 31.26 19.57 25.58
C ALA A 780 30.23 19.14 26.64
N ASP A 781 29.27 18.30 26.26
CA ASP A 781 28.23 17.78 27.15
C ASP A 781 28.72 16.57 28.00
N GLY A 782 29.98 16.16 27.84
CA GLY A 782 30.54 15.01 28.57
C GLY A 782 29.92 13.67 28.13
N GLU A 783 29.46 13.61 26.89
CA GLU A 783 28.80 12.44 26.30
C GLU A 783 29.75 11.65 25.40
N LYS A 784 29.30 10.49 24.92
CA LYS A 784 30.15 9.58 24.15
C LYS A 784 29.56 9.24 22.78
N ALA A 785 30.41 9.31 21.75
CA ALA A 785 30.07 9.06 20.37
C ALA A 785 30.75 7.81 19.79
N LEU A 786 29.97 7.01 19.05
CA LEU A 786 30.45 5.98 18.15
C LEU A 786 30.39 6.48 16.70
N LEU A 787 31.51 6.40 16.00
CA LEU A 787 31.61 6.74 14.58
C LEU A 787 31.76 5.45 13.77
N PHE A 788 30.87 5.25 12.81
CA PHE A 788 30.87 4.06 11.96
C PHE A 788 31.25 4.40 10.52
N THR A 789 32.15 3.62 9.93
CA THR A 789 32.49 3.69 8.50
C THR A 789 32.61 2.30 7.90
N GLN A 790 32.22 2.12 6.64
CA GLN A 790 32.47 0.90 5.90
C GLN A 790 33.95 0.75 5.47
N PHE A 791 34.71 1.84 5.44
CA PHE A 791 36.07 1.89 4.90
C PHE A 791 37.13 2.01 5.99
N ARG A 792 37.97 0.99 6.11
CA ARG A 792 39.11 1.03 7.04
C ARG A 792 40.05 2.20 6.73
N GLU A 793 40.39 2.38 5.46
CA GLU A 793 41.30 3.44 4.99
C GLU A 793 40.80 4.84 5.38
N PHE A 794 39.48 5.05 5.39
CA PHE A 794 38.89 6.29 5.84
C PHE A 794 38.98 6.48 7.35
N GLY A 795 38.70 5.43 8.13
CA GLY A 795 38.90 5.45 9.58
C GLY A 795 40.35 5.72 9.96
N ASP A 796 41.32 5.13 9.23
CA ASP A 796 42.76 5.36 9.43
C ASP A 796 43.16 6.83 9.11
N LEU A 797 42.46 7.49 8.17
CA LEU A 797 42.66 8.91 7.84
C LEU A 797 42.07 9.85 8.91
N VAL A 798 40.85 9.55 9.38
CA VAL A 798 40.06 10.46 10.24
C VAL A 798 40.45 10.35 11.71
N THR A 799 40.82 9.17 12.17
CA THR A 799 41.11 8.91 13.60
C THR A 799 42.26 9.80 14.14
N PRO A 800 43.43 9.92 13.47
CA PRO A 800 44.51 10.79 13.96
C PRO A 800 44.11 12.26 13.99
N TYR A 801 43.34 12.70 12.99
CA TYR A 801 42.84 14.05 12.90
C TYR A 801 41.88 14.40 14.06
N LEU A 802 40.92 13.52 14.36
CA LEU A 802 40.01 13.72 15.50
C LEU A 802 40.76 13.69 16.83
N ALA A 803 41.75 12.82 16.96
CA ALA A 803 42.57 12.76 18.18
C ALA A 803 43.35 14.06 18.42
N GLU A 804 43.91 14.65 17.37
CA GLU A 804 44.58 15.95 17.43
C GLU A 804 43.59 17.09 17.73
N ARG A 805 42.45 17.13 17.04
CA ARG A 805 41.43 18.20 17.18
C ARG A 805 40.78 18.23 18.57
N PHE A 806 40.49 17.07 19.15
CA PHE A 806 39.82 16.96 20.45
C PHE A 806 40.78 16.74 21.62
N GLY A 807 42.09 16.66 21.34
CA GLY A 807 43.10 16.45 22.39
C GLY A 807 42.91 15.16 23.20
N THR A 808 42.26 14.15 22.60
CA THR A 808 41.92 12.89 23.26
C THR A 808 42.30 11.70 22.39
N THR A 809 42.47 10.53 23.01
CA THR A 809 42.58 9.29 22.24
C THR A 809 41.26 8.95 21.57
N VAL A 810 41.33 8.48 20.32
CA VAL A 810 40.18 7.97 19.57
C VAL A 810 40.49 6.54 19.17
N PRO A 811 40.01 5.51 19.89
CA PRO A 811 40.26 4.13 19.54
C PRO A 811 39.57 3.77 18.22
N PHE A 812 40.28 3.06 17.32
CA PHE A 812 39.70 2.56 16.09
C PHE A 812 39.59 1.03 16.10
N LEU A 813 38.37 0.52 16.21
CA LEU A 813 38.07 -0.90 16.22
C LEU A 813 37.73 -1.38 14.80
N HIS A 814 38.64 -2.18 14.22
CA HIS A 814 38.47 -2.79 12.91
C HIS A 814 38.92 -4.26 12.90
N GLY A 815 38.68 -4.98 11.80
CA GLY A 815 38.93 -6.42 11.69
C GLY A 815 40.40 -6.87 11.83
N GLY A 816 41.35 -5.93 11.81
CA GLY A 816 42.79 -6.22 11.98
C GLY A 816 43.26 -6.15 13.44
N VAL A 817 42.40 -5.74 14.36
CA VAL A 817 42.72 -5.65 15.79
C VAL A 817 42.60 -7.03 16.43
N SER A 818 43.61 -7.45 17.20
CA SER A 818 43.61 -8.73 17.92
C SER A 818 42.50 -8.79 18.97
N LYS A 819 42.07 -10.00 19.37
CA LYS A 819 40.99 -10.20 20.35
C LYS A 819 41.26 -9.45 21.66
N GLN A 820 42.48 -9.58 22.21
CA GLN A 820 42.85 -8.92 23.46
C GLN A 820 42.72 -7.40 23.35
N LYS A 821 43.36 -6.79 22.33
CA LYS A 821 43.29 -5.34 22.12
C LYS A 821 41.86 -4.84 21.90
N ARG A 822 41.01 -5.65 21.25
CA ARG A 822 39.60 -5.32 21.05
C ARG A 822 38.85 -5.26 22.38
N ASP A 823 39.03 -6.28 23.22
CA ASP A 823 38.41 -6.33 24.54
C ASP A 823 38.89 -5.16 25.42
N ASP A 824 40.19 -4.83 25.37
CA ASP A 824 40.78 -3.69 26.08
C ASP A 824 40.19 -2.34 25.61
N MET A 825 40.04 -2.13 24.30
CA MET A 825 39.41 -0.92 23.73
C MET A 825 37.95 -0.76 24.18
N VAL A 826 37.18 -1.85 24.15
CA VAL A 826 35.76 -1.83 24.55
C VAL A 826 35.62 -1.55 26.04
N ALA A 827 36.44 -2.20 26.88
CA ALA A 827 36.45 -1.97 28.32
C ALA A 827 36.85 -0.52 28.65
N SER A 828 37.89 0.01 28.00
CA SER A 828 38.34 1.39 28.18
C SER A 828 37.28 2.40 27.77
N PHE A 829 36.62 2.21 26.61
CA PHE A 829 35.56 3.12 26.16
C PHE A 829 34.34 3.12 27.09
N GLN A 830 33.97 1.97 27.63
CA GLN A 830 32.82 1.81 28.52
C GLN A 830 33.03 2.41 29.93
N GLY A 831 34.28 2.58 30.39
CA GLY A 831 34.58 3.20 31.69
C GLY A 831 34.36 4.71 31.70
N ASP A 832 34.02 5.30 32.85
CA ASP A 832 33.66 6.73 32.95
C ASP A 832 34.77 7.66 32.45
N ASP A 833 36.03 7.38 32.79
CA ASP A 833 37.24 8.11 32.32
C ASP A 833 37.72 7.67 30.92
N GLY A 834 36.91 6.90 30.21
CA GLY A 834 37.20 6.41 28.86
C GLY A 834 37.15 7.51 27.79
N PRO A 835 37.74 7.26 26.60
CA PRO A 835 37.71 8.23 25.52
C PRO A 835 36.27 8.58 25.09
N PRO A 836 35.97 9.86 24.79
CA PRO A 836 34.62 10.27 24.43
C PRO A 836 34.22 9.88 23.01
N ILE A 837 35.20 9.50 22.17
CA ILE A 837 34.97 9.19 20.76
C ILE A 837 35.63 7.85 20.46
N MET A 838 34.90 6.96 19.79
CA MET A 838 35.42 5.69 19.29
C MET A 838 34.99 5.47 17.85
N MET A 839 35.95 5.12 16.99
CA MET A 839 35.72 4.78 15.59
C MET A 839 35.57 3.26 15.43
N LEU A 840 34.65 2.82 14.58
CA LEU A 840 34.40 1.41 14.29
C LEU A 840 34.21 1.21 12.79
N SER A 841 34.76 0.12 12.25
CA SER A 841 34.37 -0.30 10.90
C SER A 841 33.05 -1.08 10.96
N LEU A 842 32.12 -0.87 10.02
CA LEU A 842 30.80 -1.54 10.03
C LEU A 842 30.90 -3.07 10.12
N LYS A 843 31.88 -3.69 9.45
CA LYS A 843 32.11 -5.14 9.52
C LYS A 843 32.64 -5.61 10.89
N ALA A 844 33.36 -4.75 11.62
CA ALA A 844 33.82 -5.06 12.96
C ALA A 844 32.78 -4.70 14.03
N GLY A 845 31.97 -3.66 13.78
CA GLY A 845 30.85 -3.21 14.60
C GLY A 845 29.59 -4.08 14.48
N GLY A 846 29.40 -4.81 13.38
CA GLY A 846 28.34 -5.81 13.17
C GLY A 846 28.50 -7.08 14.03
N THR A 847 29.31 -7.01 15.08
CA THR A 847 29.65 -8.14 15.93
C THR A 847 29.24 -7.86 17.37
N GLY A 848 28.85 -8.90 18.12
CA GLY A 848 28.35 -9.04 19.52
C GLY A 848 28.70 -8.03 20.63
N LEU A 849 29.42 -6.96 20.35
CA LEU A 849 29.88 -5.94 21.28
C LEU A 849 28.73 -5.20 21.98
N ASN A 850 28.92 -4.91 23.25
CA ASN A 850 28.05 -4.06 24.06
C ASN A 850 28.75 -2.71 24.26
N LEU A 851 28.16 -1.61 23.75
CA LEU A 851 28.74 -0.25 23.75
C LEU A 851 27.75 0.78 24.32
N THR A 852 27.05 0.40 25.39
CA THR A 852 25.98 1.18 26.05
C THR A 852 26.42 2.51 26.66
N ALA A 853 27.71 2.75 26.87
CA ALA A 853 28.20 4.05 27.33
C ALA A 853 28.05 5.16 26.28
N ALA A 854 27.91 4.81 24.99
CA ALA A 854 27.64 5.77 23.94
C ALA A 854 26.14 6.03 23.83
N ASN A 855 25.76 7.30 23.81
CA ASN A 855 24.42 7.76 23.50
C ASN A 855 24.35 8.53 22.17
N HIS A 856 25.51 8.78 21.53
CA HIS A 856 25.59 9.29 20.16
C HIS A 856 26.15 8.23 19.21
N VAL A 857 25.46 8.02 18.09
CA VAL A 857 25.90 7.14 17.01
C VAL A 857 25.89 7.93 15.71
N VAL A 858 27.02 7.94 14.99
CA VAL A 858 27.15 8.62 13.70
C VAL A 858 27.63 7.63 12.63
N HIS A 859 26.81 7.41 11.61
CA HIS A 859 27.19 6.67 10.41
C HIS A 859 27.77 7.65 9.39
N LEU A 860 29.09 7.56 9.17
CA LEU A 860 29.83 8.47 8.30
C LEU A 860 29.53 8.24 6.81
N ASP A 861 29.18 7.01 6.45
CA ASP A 861 28.81 6.62 5.10
C ASP A 861 27.60 5.71 5.09
N ARG A 862 26.76 5.84 4.04
CA ARG A 862 25.56 5.03 3.88
C ARG A 862 25.91 3.63 3.38
N TRP A 863 25.46 2.63 4.10
CA TRP A 863 25.45 1.24 3.67
C TRP A 863 24.12 0.91 2.98
N TRP A 864 24.16 0.11 1.93
CA TRP A 864 22.99 -0.19 1.10
C TRP A 864 21.96 -1.10 1.78
N ASN A 865 22.37 -1.85 2.79
CA ASN A 865 21.51 -2.74 3.57
C ASN A 865 21.23 -2.11 4.95
N PRO A 866 20.02 -1.58 5.19
CA PRO A 866 19.66 -0.97 6.48
C PRO A 866 19.90 -1.90 7.67
N ALA A 867 19.77 -3.21 7.49
CA ALA A 867 19.96 -4.19 8.55
C ALA A 867 21.39 -4.13 9.13
N VAL A 868 22.42 -3.90 8.31
CA VAL A 868 23.82 -3.84 8.77
C VAL A 868 24.08 -2.57 9.59
N GLU A 869 23.51 -1.43 9.18
CA GLU A 869 23.62 -0.18 9.94
C GLU A 869 22.84 -0.25 11.23
N ASN A 870 21.60 -0.76 11.18
CA ASN A 870 20.77 -0.98 12.36
C ASN A 870 21.50 -1.92 13.33
N GLN A 871 22.16 -2.97 12.83
CA GLN A 871 22.98 -3.86 13.63
C GLN A 871 24.21 -3.17 14.27
N ALA A 872 24.74 -2.12 13.65
CA ALA A 872 25.81 -1.32 14.24
C ALA A 872 25.26 -0.30 15.26
N THR A 873 24.16 0.37 14.96
CA THR A 873 23.44 1.30 15.85
C THR A 873 22.98 0.61 17.14
N ASP A 874 22.40 -0.58 16.99
CA ASP A 874 21.90 -1.41 18.06
C ASP A 874 23.01 -1.93 18.98
N ARG A 875 24.29 -1.52 18.83
CA ARG A 875 25.36 -1.77 19.81
C ARG A 875 25.35 -0.74 20.95
N ALA A 876 24.93 0.49 20.64
CA ALA A 876 24.68 1.55 21.63
C ALA A 876 23.25 1.47 22.18
N PHE A 877 22.27 1.13 21.33
CA PHE A 877 20.87 0.98 21.72
C PHE A 877 20.55 -0.45 22.21
N ARG A 878 21.07 -0.79 23.39
CA ARG A 878 20.90 -2.10 24.06
C ARG A 878 20.46 -1.97 25.50
N ILE A 879 19.98 -3.08 26.05
CA ILE A 879 19.75 -3.22 27.50
C ILE A 879 21.05 -2.86 28.25
N GLY A 880 20.93 -1.94 29.20
CA GLY A 880 22.05 -1.32 29.91
C GLY A 880 22.31 0.13 29.48
N GLN A 881 21.71 0.57 28.37
CA GLN A 881 21.62 1.98 28.01
C GLN A 881 20.70 2.70 29.00
N ARG A 882 21.14 3.86 29.49
CA ARG A 882 20.40 4.68 30.46
C ARG A 882 20.07 6.08 29.94
N ARG A 883 20.56 6.43 28.75
CA ARG A 883 20.34 7.71 28.09
C ARG A 883 19.67 7.49 26.74
N ASP A 884 18.92 8.48 26.29
CA ASP A 884 18.34 8.47 24.95
C ASP A 884 19.45 8.42 23.91
N VAL A 885 19.27 7.59 22.88
CA VAL A 885 20.28 7.34 21.85
C VAL A 885 19.96 8.14 20.60
N GLN A 886 20.88 9.01 20.22
CA GLN A 886 20.78 9.81 19.00
C GLN A 886 21.61 9.19 17.88
N VAL A 887 20.93 8.78 16.81
CA VAL A 887 21.52 8.10 15.66
C VAL A 887 21.48 9.04 14.46
N ARG A 888 22.64 9.43 13.96
CA ARG A 888 22.81 10.34 12.84
C ARG A 888 23.36 9.58 11.65
N LYS A 889 22.64 9.60 10.53
CA LYS A 889 23.07 8.98 9.27
C LYS A 889 23.46 10.09 8.29
N LEU A 890 24.74 10.21 7.97
CA LEU A 890 25.21 11.26 7.07
C LEU A 890 24.91 10.91 5.61
N VAL A 891 24.34 11.85 4.87
CA VAL A 891 23.98 11.69 3.46
C VAL A 891 24.43 12.92 2.68
N CYS A 892 25.18 12.75 1.59
CA CYS A 892 25.51 13.86 0.71
C CYS A 892 24.35 14.26 -0.22
N VAL A 893 23.94 15.54 -0.19
CA VAL A 893 22.85 16.11 -1.00
C VAL A 893 23.18 16.06 -2.49
N GLY A 894 22.17 15.75 -3.32
CA GLY A 894 22.29 15.71 -4.77
C GLY A 894 23.21 14.59 -5.28
N THR A 895 23.62 13.66 -4.42
CA THR A 895 24.52 12.56 -4.79
C THR A 895 23.78 11.23 -4.89
N LEU A 896 24.53 10.21 -5.31
CA LEU A 896 24.15 8.81 -5.18
C LEU A 896 23.63 8.48 -3.76
N GLU A 897 24.25 9.00 -2.69
CA GLU A 897 23.86 8.64 -1.32
C GLU A 897 22.42 9.06 -0.99
N GLU A 898 21.99 10.26 -1.41
CA GLU A 898 20.63 10.75 -1.17
C GLU A 898 19.59 9.97 -1.97
N ARG A 899 19.90 9.65 -3.22
CA ARG A 899 19.00 8.85 -4.06
C ARG A 899 18.83 7.44 -3.50
N ILE A 900 19.91 6.84 -2.98
CA ILE A 900 19.85 5.56 -2.28
C ILE A 900 19.03 5.67 -1.01
N ASP A 901 19.26 6.70 -0.21
CA ASP A 901 18.53 6.92 1.03
C ASP A 901 17.02 7.01 0.78
N ALA A 902 16.61 7.78 -0.24
CA ALA A 902 15.22 7.88 -0.67
C ALA A 902 14.66 6.53 -1.14
N MET A 903 15.41 5.78 -1.96
CA MET A 903 14.97 4.45 -2.42
C MET A 903 14.86 3.43 -1.27
N ILE A 904 15.76 3.49 -0.29
CA ILE A 904 15.70 2.66 0.91
C ILE A 904 14.44 3.01 1.71
N ALA A 905 14.18 4.30 1.95
CA ALA A 905 13.01 4.77 2.69
C ALA A 905 11.69 4.35 2.01
N THR A 906 11.56 4.54 0.69
CA THR A 906 10.37 4.12 -0.07
C THR A 906 10.21 2.60 -0.10
N LYS A 907 11.31 1.84 -0.11
CA LYS A 907 11.25 0.38 -0.07
C LYS A 907 11.02 -0.18 1.33
N GLN A 908 11.35 0.54 2.40
CA GLN A 908 11.18 0.06 3.76
C GLN A 908 9.70 -0.18 4.12
N GLU A 909 8.77 0.54 3.47
CA GLU A 909 7.32 0.30 3.55
C GLU A 909 6.88 -1.02 2.86
N LEU A 910 7.67 -1.53 1.91
CA LEU A 910 7.42 -2.78 1.15
C LEU A 910 8.38 -3.94 1.53
N ALA A 911 9.46 -3.64 2.25
CA ALA A 911 10.56 -4.56 2.56
C ALA A 911 10.18 -5.62 3.60
N ASP A 912 9.06 -5.45 4.29
CA ASP A 912 8.50 -6.51 5.14
C ASP A 912 7.92 -7.68 4.33
N LEU A 913 7.82 -7.58 3.00
CA LEU A 913 7.21 -8.64 2.18
C LEU A 913 8.11 -9.33 1.14
N ALA A 914 8.89 -8.65 0.28
CA ALA A 914 9.78 -9.37 -0.67
C ALA A 914 10.55 -8.44 -1.62
N VAL A 915 11.84 -8.14 -1.40
CA VAL A 915 12.82 -7.86 -2.49
C VAL A 915 14.26 -8.09 -2.00
N GLY A 916 15.04 -8.84 -2.79
CA GLY A 916 16.46 -9.14 -2.57
C GLY A 916 17.38 -7.93 -2.39
N THR A 917 18.01 -7.85 -1.23
CA THR A 917 18.90 -6.78 -0.76
C THR A 917 20.38 -7.07 -1.06
N GLY A 918 20.93 -6.32 -2.02
CA GLY A 918 22.36 -6.27 -2.38
C GLY A 918 22.62 -5.26 -3.50
N GLU A 919 23.87 -4.88 -3.77
CA GLU A 919 24.25 -3.91 -4.84
C GLU A 919 23.89 -4.38 -6.27
N ASN A 920 23.43 -5.63 -6.41
CA ASN A 920 23.17 -6.28 -7.69
C ASN A 920 22.14 -5.54 -8.53
N TRP A 921 21.10 -4.95 -7.94
CA TRP A 921 20.06 -4.24 -8.68
C TRP A 921 20.63 -3.01 -9.42
N VAL A 922 21.60 -2.30 -8.82
CA VAL A 922 22.28 -1.15 -9.47
C VAL A 922 23.10 -1.62 -10.66
N THR A 923 23.72 -2.81 -10.57
CA THR A 923 24.50 -3.38 -11.68
C THR A 923 23.63 -3.88 -12.85
N GLU A 924 22.33 -4.03 -12.61
CA GLU A 924 21.34 -4.54 -13.57
C GLU A 924 20.51 -3.43 -14.23
N MET A 925 20.56 -2.20 -13.72
CA MET A 925 19.95 -1.02 -14.35
C MET A 925 20.48 -0.77 -15.77
N SER A 926 19.67 -0.15 -16.63
CA SER A 926 20.11 0.34 -17.94
C SER A 926 21.16 1.44 -17.79
N THR A 927 21.90 1.75 -18.87
CA THR A 927 22.92 2.81 -18.83
C THR A 927 22.29 4.18 -18.59
N GLU A 928 21.09 4.41 -19.13
CA GLU A 928 20.30 5.64 -18.95
C GLU A 928 19.83 5.78 -17.50
N GLN A 929 19.27 4.71 -16.93
CA GLN A 929 18.83 4.68 -15.53
C GLN A 929 20.00 4.90 -14.56
N LEU A 930 21.14 4.29 -14.86
CA LEU A 930 22.36 4.45 -14.07
C LEU A 930 22.94 5.86 -14.21
N GLY A 931 22.91 6.44 -15.42
CA GLY A 931 23.30 7.81 -15.67
C GLY A 931 22.46 8.80 -14.86
N GLU A 932 21.14 8.61 -14.82
CA GLU A 932 20.28 9.46 -14.00
C GLU A 932 20.57 9.25 -12.52
N LEU A 933 20.65 8.00 -12.03
CA LEU A 933 20.94 7.70 -10.62
C LEU A 933 22.24 8.34 -10.12
N LEU A 934 23.26 8.43 -10.97
CA LEU A 934 24.58 8.93 -10.59
C LEU A 934 24.75 10.44 -10.82
N ARG A 935 23.85 11.07 -11.57
CA ARG A 935 23.94 12.49 -11.90
C ARG A 935 23.97 13.35 -10.64
N LEU A 936 24.93 14.26 -10.56
CA LEU A 936 25.02 15.23 -9.48
C LEU A 936 23.86 16.24 -9.62
N GLY A 937 23.09 16.43 -8.55
CA GLY A 937 22.02 17.42 -8.49
C GLY A 937 22.56 18.84 -8.33
N ASP A 938 21.76 19.83 -8.74
CA ASP A 938 22.16 21.24 -8.74
C ASP A 938 22.35 21.81 -7.31
N GLU A 939 21.68 21.22 -6.31
CA GLU A 939 21.78 21.59 -4.89
C GLU A 939 22.95 20.92 -4.14
N ALA A 940 23.79 20.15 -4.83
CA ALA A 940 24.82 19.35 -4.17
C ALA A 940 25.98 20.15 -3.54
N VAL A 941 26.18 21.40 -3.95
CA VAL A 941 27.21 22.30 -3.43
C VAL A 941 26.51 23.41 -2.64
N GLY A 942 26.87 23.57 -1.36
CA GLY A 942 26.37 24.69 -0.55
C GLY A 942 26.98 26.01 -1.02
N GLU A 943 26.24 27.11 -0.90
CA GLU A 943 26.76 28.47 -1.18
C GLU A 943 27.97 28.84 -0.31
#